data_AF-A0A538B5F2-F1
#
_entry.id   AF-A0A538B5F2-F1
#
_cell.length_a   1.000
_cell.length_b   1.000
_cell.length_c   1.000
_cell.angle_alpha   90.00
_cell.angle_beta   90.00
_cell.angle_gamma   90.00
#
_symmetry.space_group_name_H-M   'P 1'
#
loop_
_entity.id
_entity.type
_entity.pdbx_description
1 polymer ?
#
loop_
_entity_poly.entity_id
_entity_poly.type
_entity_poly.pdbx_seq_one_letter_code
_entity_poly.pdbx_strand_id
1 'polypeptide(L)'
;MFSDTINTGIYVVEREVLDLVPEGIEYDFSRDLFPLLLERGYPIYGYVTDRYWADVGNLGAYLSAHHDVLDRRVDVDIGGFELREGVWLGEGAEMDPDAQVRGPSFVGSYSRVEGGARLGEYTVLGRGVSVKSGAVIQRSVVHDYVYVGPATSLRGSVVGKNSDIKYGARLEEGVVVADECHVGEGAVIQPQVKVYPFKSVEPGAIVSKSIVWQSGGARGLFGDRGVAGLFNIDVTPEMAMRVALAYAALVPKGSVVVGCRDATRAARIVKRAMVAGINAGGVNCHDLELVPTPVARFYVRSARATGGFAVRTAPFDPASVEIQFFDERGVDIGPGIQRQLERAYYRDDLRRAFHHDIGELNLPARGRDFYARGLLDAVDLDALRDRRWKMVVDCAFGSASLTVPHVLGRVGGEVLTVDAVLDERRLVQSEEDSERHLTQLERVVRGSGADVGALFDSTGERLRLLDGEGRRIDGRTALLALVWLVARTTEGPRLALPVSTSRQAERIVRSRSGEVLWTPISGAGLMAMADQRGVAFGGDEGGGYVFPEFLPAYDALMALVKLTELLGRAGTSLREVVDQLPPVHIARQDVLTPWEAKGTVMRRLIERLGEDRLVTVDGVKAYRGEDWVLVVPHPQEPVVRVWAEAADDESASGLAAEFAGLVEELRA
;
A
#
# COMPACT_ATOMS: atom_id res chain seq x y z
N MET A 1 -26.93 15.28 54.54
CA MET A 1 -26.24 16.58 54.64
C MET A 1 -26.71 17.41 53.44
N PHE A 2 -27.30 18.59 53.66
CA PHE A 2 -27.63 19.52 52.58
C PHE A 2 -26.61 20.65 52.63
N SER A 3 -25.94 20.93 51.52
CA SER A 3 -24.99 22.04 51.38
C SER A 3 -25.41 22.90 50.19
N ASP A 4 -25.17 24.20 50.32
CA ASP A 4 -25.25 25.23 49.27
C ASP A 4 -23.94 25.35 48.46
N THR A 5 -22.97 24.47 48.70
CA THR A 5 -21.67 24.43 48.03
C THR A 5 -21.50 23.18 47.16
N ILE A 6 -20.70 23.28 46.10
CA ILE A 6 -20.40 22.17 45.18
C ILE A 6 -19.23 21.35 45.74
N ASN A 7 -19.32 20.01 45.68
CA ASN A 7 -18.26 19.11 46.11
C ASN A 7 -17.12 19.10 45.07
N THR A 8 -15.90 19.40 45.50
CA THR A 8 -14.73 19.51 44.61
C THR A 8 -14.10 18.17 44.23
N GLY A 9 -14.49 17.07 44.87
CA GLY A 9 -13.92 15.73 44.66
C GLY A 9 -12.55 15.51 45.33
N ILE A 10 -12.06 16.47 46.11
CA ILE A 10 -10.77 16.38 46.81
C ILE A 10 -11.03 15.99 48.27
N TYR A 11 -10.53 14.82 48.68
CA TYR A 11 -10.70 14.31 50.04
C TYR A 11 -9.35 14.07 50.69
N VAL A 12 -9.21 14.49 51.93
CA VAL A 12 -8.08 14.14 52.80
C VAL A 12 -8.64 13.24 53.89
N VAL A 13 -8.20 12.00 53.92
CA VAL A 13 -8.69 10.99 54.87
C VAL A 13 -7.51 10.32 55.56
N GLU A 14 -7.70 9.99 56.84
CA GLU A 14 -6.79 9.10 57.56
C GLU A 14 -6.86 7.70 56.96
N ARG A 15 -5.76 6.96 56.97
CA ARG A 15 -5.64 5.66 56.28
C ARG A 15 -6.69 4.65 56.75
N GLU A 16 -7.01 4.66 58.05
CA GLU A 16 -7.95 3.77 58.70
C GLU A 16 -9.39 3.93 58.16
N VAL A 17 -9.71 5.08 57.55
CA VAL A 17 -10.99 5.31 56.87
C VAL A 17 -11.12 4.42 55.63
N LEU A 18 -10.00 4.12 54.96
CA LEU A 18 -10.00 3.27 53.76
C LEU A 18 -10.27 1.80 54.10
N ASP A 19 -9.97 1.35 55.32
CA ASP A 19 -10.29 0.00 55.79
C ASP A 19 -11.81 -0.24 55.93
N LEU A 20 -12.60 0.84 55.91
CA LEU A 20 -14.07 0.77 55.92
C LEU A 20 -14.66 0.58 54.52
N VAL A 21 -13.86 0.76 53.47
CA VAL A 21 -14.29 0.58 52.08
C VAL A 21 -14.18 -0.90 51.71
N PRO A 22 -15.30 -1.58 51.40
CA PRO A 22 -15.29 -3.00 51.08
C PRO A 22 -14.57 -3.29 49.76
N GLU A 23 -13.78 -4.36 49.74
CA GLU A 23 -13.03 -4.76 48.55
C GLU A 23 -13.94 -5.39 47.48
N GLY A 24 -13.75 -5.01 46.21
CA GLY A 24 -14.45 -5.60 45.07
C GLY A 24 -15.90 -5.19 44.88
N ILE A 25 -16.36 -4.13 45.57
CA ILE A 25 -17.73 -3.60 45.47
C ILE A 25 -17.67 -2.12 45.10
N GLU A 26 -18.59 -1.66 44.25
CA GLU A 26 -18.76 -0.24 43.96
C GLU A 26 -19.17 0.50 45.24
N TYR A 27 -18.38 1.49 45.65
CA TYR A 27 -18.54 2.19 46.92
C TYR A 27 -18.25 3.69 46.74
N ASP A 28 -19.27 4.53 46.89
CA ASP A 28 -19.18 5.97 46.65
C ASP A 28 -18.94 6.74 47.96
N PHE A 29 -18.02 7.71 47.90
CA PHE A 29 -17.63 8.46 49.11
C PHE A 29 -18.78 9.30 49.67
N SER A 30 -19.55 9.95 48.79
CA SER A 30 -20.62 10.85 49.20
C SER A 30 -21.89 10.11 49.61
N ARG A 31 -22.20 8.98 48.96
CA ARG A 31 -23.40 8.19 49.20
C ARG A 31 -23.24 7.12 50.28
N ASP A 32 -22.05 6.54 50.42
CA ASP A 32 -21.83 5.38 51.30
C ASP A 32 -20.87 5.70 52.45
N LEU A 33 -19.66 6.19 52.14
CA LEU A 33 -18.60 6.36 53.15
C LEU A 33 -18.91 7.49 54.14
N PHE A 34 -19.30 8.68 53.68
CA PHE A 34 -19.57 9.81 54.59
C PHE A 34 -20.74 9.53 55.54
N PRO A 35 -21.88 8.97 55.09
CA PRO A 35 -22.93 8.54 56.02
C PRO A 35 -22.43 7.52 57.06
N LEU A 36 -21.64 6.53 56.65
CA LEU A 36 -21.08 5.52 57.56
C LEU A 36 -20.15 6.15 58.61
N LEU A 37 -19.29 7.08 58.19
CA LEU A 37 -18.39 7.80 59.09
C LEU A 37 -19.16 8.63 60.12
N LEU A 38 -20.20 9.34 59.69
CA LEU A 38 -21.07 10.10 60.59
C LEU A 38 -21.84 9.20 61.56
N GLU A 39 -22.37 8.07 61.08
CA GLU A 39 -23.06 7.08 61.92
C GLU A 39 -22.14 6.51 63.00
N ARG A 40 -20.87 6.26 62.65
CA ARG A 40 -19.84 5.79 63.59
C ARG A 40 -19.23 6.89 64.46
N GLY A 41 -19.70 8.13 64.31
CA GLY A 41 -19.26 9.27 65.13
C GLY A 41 -17.87 9.81 64.77
N TYR A 42 -17.33 9.48 63.60
CA TYR A 42 -16.10 10.08 63.12
C TYR A 42 -16.32 11.55 62.76
N PRO A 43 -15.35 12.44 63.06
CA PRO A 43 -15.44 13.83 62.67
C PRO A 43 -15.26 13.99 61.15
N ILE A 44 -16.16 14.73 60.51
CA ILE A 44 -16.05 15.14 59.10
C ILE A 44 -16.02 16.66 59.04
N TYR A 45 -15.03 17.19 58.34
CA TYR A 45 -14.82 18.62 58.17
C TYR A 45 -14.93 18.99 56.68
N GLY A 46 -15.54 20.14 56.39
CA GLY A 46 -15.57 20.72 55.04
C GLY A 46 -14.71 21.97 54.99
N TYR A 47 -13.97 22.15 53.89
CA TYR A 47 -13.24 23.37 53.58
C TYR A 47 -13.88 24.04 52.36
N VAL A 48 -14.46 25.22 52.55
CA VAL A 48 -15.03 26.01 51.46
C VAL A 48 -13.92 26.84 50.84
N THR A 49 -13.70 26.66 49.54
CA THR A 49 -12.69 27.38 48.76
C THR A 49 -13.37 28.35 47.79
N ASP A 50 -12.76 29.50 47.55
CA ASP A 50 -13.14 30.51 46.55
C ASP A 50 -12.34 30.38 45.25
N ARG A 51 -11.48 29.36 45.16
CA ARG A 51 -10.63 29.09 43.99
C ARG A 51 -11.48 28.60 42.81
N TYR A 52 -10.96 28.83 41.61
CA TYR A 52 -11.56 28.34 40.37
C TYR A 52 -11.74 26.82 40.43
N TRP A 53 -12.95 26.37 40.13
CA TRP A 53 -13.29 24.96 39.99
C TRP A 53 -14.26 24.82 38.82
N ALA A 54 -14.00 23.85 37.96
CA ALA A 54 -14.86 23.53 36.83
C ALA A 54 -14.97 22.01 36.66
N ASP A 55 -16.20 21.52 36.52
CA ASP A 55 -16.48 20.13 36.19
C ASP A 55 -16.39 19.92 34.67
N VAL A 56 -15.24 19.45 34.20
CA VAL A 56 -15.00 19.19 32.78
C VAL A 56 -15.55 17.82 32.39
N GLY A 57 -16.88 17.67 32.42
CA GLY A 57 -17.58 16.43 32.07
C GLY A 57 -18.04 16.32 30.61
N ASN A 58 -17.94 17.40 29.83
CA ASN A 58 -18.36 17.42 28.43
C ASN A 58 -17.50 18.37 27.57
N LEU A 59 -17.68 18.32 26.24
CA LEU A 59 -16.89 19.09 25.28
C LEU A 59 -17.05 20.61 25.45
N GLY A 60 -18.25 21.08 25.76
CA GLY A 60 -18.50 22.50 25.99
C GLY A 60 -17.71 22.99 27.20
N ALA A 61 -17.81 22.27 28.31
CA ALA A 61 -17.03 22.56 29.52
C ALA A 61 -15.52 22.48 29.27
N TYR A 62 -15.06 21.55 28.42
CA TYR A 62 -13.66 21.44 28.02
C TYR A 62 -13.17 22.69 27.25
N LEU A 63 -13.91 23.12 26.22
CA LEU A 63 -13.58 24.35 25.49
C LEU A 63 -13.65 25.58 26.40
N SER A 64 -14.68 25.68 27.25
CA SER A 64 -14.81 26.77 28.23
C SER A 64 -13.63 26.82 29.20
N ALA A 65 -13.10 25.68 29.63
CA ALA A 65 -11.91 25.67 30.49
C ALA A 65 -10.69 26.28 29.78
N HIS A 66 -10.48 25.98 28.49
CA HIS A 66 -9.44 26.62 27.68
C HIS A 66 -9.68 28.13 27.53
N HIS A 67 -10.94 28.54 27.36
CA HIS A 67 -11.29 29.96 27.28
C HIS A 67 -11.00 30.67 28.61
N ASP A 68 -11.41 30.10 29.74
CA ASP A 68 -11.17 30.65 31.07
C ASP A 68 -9.68 30.78 31.38
N VAL A 69 -8.87 29.84 30.90
CA VAL A 69 -7.39 29.92 30.97
C VAL A 69 -6.88 31.11 30.16
N LEU A 70 -7.29 31.24 28.90
CA LEU A 70 -6.84 32.36 28.05
C LEU A 70 -7.37 33.72 28.54
N ASP A 71 -8.54 33.75 29.17
CA ASP A 71 -9.12 34.94 29.82
C ASP A 71 -8.49 35.25 31.18
N ARG A 72 -7.50 34.44 31.61
CA ARG A 72 -6.79 34.59 32.89
C ARG A 72 -7.70 34.51 34.12
N ARG A 73 -8.82 33.79 34.00
CA ARG A 73 -9.73 33.49 35.11
C ARG A 73 -9.17 32.38 36.01
N VAL A 74 -8.20 31.62 35.50
CA VAL A 74 -7.47 30.56 36.20
C VAL A 74 -6.00 30.93 36.27
N ASP A 75 -5.39 30.75 37.44
CA ASP A 75 -3.96 30.97 37.66
C ASP A 75 -3.16 29.74 37.17
N VAL A 76 -2.77 29.75 35.89
CA VAL A 76 -1.97 28.71 35.25
C VAL A 76 -0.84 29.31 34.41
N ASP A 77 0.31 28.64 34.37
CA ASP A 77 1.38 28.96 33.43
C ASP A 77 1.01 28.42 32.04
N ILE A 78 0.68 29.33 31.12
CA ILE A 78 0.23 29.00 29.75
C ILE A 78 1.40 28.48 28.89
N GLY A 79 2.66 28.65 29.33
CA GLY A 79 3.84 28.26 28.58
C GLY A 79 4.07 29.17 27.36
N GLY A 80 5.32 29.57 27.10
CA GLY A 80 5.65 30.51 26.03
C GLY A 80 5.55 31.98 26.44
N PHE A 81 5.73 32.89 25.48
CA PHE A 81 5.73 34.33 25.72
C PHE A 81 4.55 35.01 25.04
N GLU A 82 4.01 36.04 25.68
CA GLU A 82 2.92 36.83 25.12
C GLU A 82 3.49 37.81 24.07
N LEU A 83 3.14 37.60 22.81
CA LEU A 83 3.59 38.45 21.70
C LEU A 83 2.89 39.80 21.69
N ARG A 84 1.60 39.80 22.03
CA ARG A 84 0.72 40.97 22.17
C ARG A 84 -0.47 40.58 23.05
N GLU A 85 -1.26 41.55 23.48
CA GLU A 85 -2.40 41.34 24.38
C GLU A 85 -3.27 40.15 23.95
N GLY A 86 -3.27 39.10 24.77
CA GLY A 86 -4.04 37.87 24.57
C GLY A 86 -3.50 36.92 23.50
N VAL A 87 -2.28 37.08 22.98
CA VAL A 87 -1.71 36.15 21.99
C VAL A 87 -0.39 35.59 22.51
N TRP A 88 -0.39 34.30 22.78
CA TRP A 88 0.76 33.57 23.33
C TRP A 88 1.44 32.70 22.27
N LEU A 89 2.77 32.68 22.27
CA LEU A 89 3.60 31.86 21.39
C LEU A 89 4.58 31.01 22.20
N GLY A 90 4.56 29.71 21.95
CA GLY A 90 5.49 28.74 22.48
C GLY A 90 6.88 28.84 21.86
N GLU A 91 7.86 28.26 22.55
CA GLU A 91 9.25 28.20 22.08
C GLU A 91 9.38 27.55 20.70
N GLY A 92 10.14 28.17 19.80
CA GLY A 92 10.41 27.65 18.46
C GLY A 92 9.20 27.65 17.51
N ALA A 93 8.07 28.26 17.91
CA ALA A 93 6.94 28.45 17.02
C ALA A 93 7.29 29.47 15.91
N GLU A 94 6.93 29.13 14.67
CA GLU A 94 7.16 29.95 13.48
C GLU A 94 5.81 30.47 12.98
N MET A 95 5.70 31.80 12.84
CA MET A 95 4.51 32.45 12.32
C MET A 95 4.89 33.40 11.20
N ASP A 96 4.31 33.19 10.03
CA ASP A 96 4.50 34.05 8.88
C ASP A 96 3.92 35.47 9.15
N PRO A 97 4.57 36.56 8.70
CA PRO A 97 4.07 37.93 8.89
C PRO A 97 2.67 38.18 8.32
N ASP A 98 2.26 37.44 7.29
CA ASP A 98 0.95 37.58 6.65
C ASP A 98 -0.15 36.74 7.34
N ALA A 99 0.19 36.00 8.40
CA ALA A 99 -0.78 35.25 9.20
C ALA A 99 -1.59 36.20 10.10
N GLN A 100 -2.92 36.01 10.13
CA GLN A 100 -3.81 36.83 10.94
C GLN A 100 -4.21 36.08 12.20
N VAL A 101 -3.63 36.47 13.33
CA VAL A 101 -4.01 35.93 14.64
C VAL A 101 -4.84 36.96 15.41
N ARG A 102 -5.91 36.53 16.08
CA ARG A 102 -6.70 37.37 16.99
C ARG A 102 -6.68 36.73 18.38
N GLY A 103 -6.36 37.55 19.40
CA GLY A 103 -6.43 37.13 20.80
C GLY A 103 -7.88 37.11 21.30
N PRO A 104 -8.18 36.39 22.39
CA PRO A 104 -7.26 35.49 23.11
C PRO A 104 -6.88 34.23 22.30
N SER A 105 -5.61 33.85 22.15
CA SER A 105 -5.19 32.63 21.43
C SER A 105 -3.76 32.16 21.77
N PHE A 106 -3.52 30.86 21.66
CA PHE A 106 -2.24 30.21 21.97
C PHE A 106 -1.72 29.41 20.78
N VAL A 107 -0.44 29.61 20.44
CA VAL A 107 0.30 28.83 19.45
C VAL A 107 1.42 28.06 20.15
N GLY A 108 1.29 26.74 20.25
CA GLY A 108 2.25 25.89 20.97
C GLY A 108 3.63 25.80 20.32
N SER A 109 4.59 25.26 21.08
CA SER A 109 5.99 25.16 20.68
C SER A 109 6.21 24.40 19.38
N TYR A 110 7.17 24.84 18.57
CA TYR A 110 7.53 24.22 17.28
C TYR A 110 6.39 24.13 16.25
N SER A 111 5.27 24.82 16.48
CA SER A 111 4.18 24.91 15.54
C SER A 111 4.49 25.93 14.45
N ARG A 112 4.01 25.67 13.23
CA ARG A 112 4.22 26.54 12.07
C ARG A 112 2.88 27.04 11.54
N VAL A 113 2.74 28.36 11.40
CA VAL A 113 1.56 29.02 10.83
C VAL A 113 1.98 29.78 9.58
N GLU A 114 1.49 29.34 8.42
CA GLU A 114 1.84 29.92 7.12
C GLU A 114 1.04 31.19 6.78
N GLY A 115 1.55 31.97 5.82
CA GLY A 115 0.93 33.23 5.37
C GLY A 115 -0.51 33.04 4.89
N GLY A 116 -1.38 33.99 5.24
CA GLY A 116 -2.79 33.97 4.88
C GLY A 116 -3.68 33.05 5.74
N ALA A 117 -3.13 32.27 6.67
CA ALA A 117 -3.91 31.58 7.68
C ALA A 117 -4.57 32.58 8.66
N ARG A 118 -5.75 32.23 9.19
CA ARG A 118 -6.54 33.06 10.10
C ARG A 118 -6.85 32.28 11.38
N LEU A 119 -6.19 32.65 12.47
CA LEU A 119 -6.48 32.16 13.80
C LEU A 119 -7.36 33.18 14.53
N GLY A 120 -8.60 32.82 14.80
CA GLY A 120 -9.55 33.63 15.56
C GLY A 120 -9.34 33.52 17.06
N GLU A 121 -10.15 34.27 17.79
CA GLU A 121 -10.26 34.17 19.25
C GLU A 121 -10.49 32.74 19.73
N TYR A 122 -10.00 32.47 20.92
CA TYR A 122 -10.01 31.20 21.63
C TYR A 122 -9.48 30.02 20.82
N THR A 123 -8.49 30.28 19.95
CA THR A 123 -7.77 29.21 19.24
C THR A 123 -6.60 28.75 20.09
N VAL A 124 -6.48 27.44 20.29
CA VAL A 124 -5.37 26.80 21.01
C VAL A 124 -4.73 25.78 20.08
N LEU A 125 -3.46 25.99 19.73
CA LEU A 125 -2.67 25.02 18.97
C LEU A 125 -1.65 24.36 19.90
N GLY A 126 -1.58 23.03 19.88
CA GLY A 126 -0.60 22.23 20.60
C GLY A 126 0.81 22.33 20.02
N ARG A 127 1.68 21.42 20.42
CA ARG A 127 3.07 21.35 19.95
C ARG A 127 3.16 20.81 18.52
N GLY A 128 4.02 21.41 17.68
CA GLY A 128 4.34 20.85 16.36
C GLY A 128 3.20 20.86 15.36
N VAL A 129 2.18 21.69 15.57
CA VAL A 129 1.03 21.83 14.68
C VAL A 129 1.46 22.58 13.42
N SER A 130 1.06 22.09 12.25
CA SER A 130 1.32 22.75 10.97
C SER A 130 0.03 23.32 10.39
N VAL A 131 -0.13 24.64 10.43
CA VAL A 131 -1.28 25.35 9.84
C VAL A 131 -0.89 25.95 8.50
N LYS A 132 -1.54 25.47 7.44
CA LYS A 132 -1.27 25.89 6.06
C LYS A 132 -2.02 27.15 5.65
N SER A 133 -1.58 27.74 4.55
CA SER A 133 -2.14 28.97 3.99
C SER A 133 -3.66 28.91 3.76
N GLY A 134 -4.35 29.99 4.13
CA GLY A 134 -5.80 30.13 3.96
C GLY A 134 -6.67 29.31 4.91
N ALA A 135 -6.09 28.53 5.83
CA ALA A 135 -6.84 27.86 6.89
C ALA A 135 -7.49 28.88 7.84
N VAL A 136 -8.71 28.60 8.30
CA VAL A 136 -9.46 29.42 9.27
C VAL A 136 -9.76 28.57 10.49
N ILE A 137 -9.22 28.95 11.65
CA ILE A 137 -9.41 28.24 12.91
C ILE A 137 -9.99 29.25 13.92
N GLN A 138 -11.09 28.93 14.58
CA GLN A 138 -11.70 29.81 15.59
C GLN A 138 -12.35 28.99 16.70
N ARG A 139 -12.21 29.43 17.96
CA ARG A 139 -12.78 28.77 19.14
C ARG A 139 -12.53 27.25 19.17
N SER A 140 -11.34 26.84 18.72
CA SER A 140 -11.01 25.44 18.51
C SER A 140 -9.71 25.08 19.21
N VAL A 141 -9.65 23.85 19.73
CA VAL A 141 -8.47 23.28 20.38
C VAL A 141 -7.89 22.21 19.46
N VAL A 142 -6.68 22.43 18.98
CA VAL A 142 -5.94 21.54 18.10
C VAL A 142 -4.76 20.98 18.88
N HIS A 143 -4.74 19.67 19.11
CA HIS A 143 -3.69 19.00 19.89
C HIS A 143 -2.40 18.80 19.09
N ASP A 144 -1.41 18.16 19.73
CA ASP A 144 -0.03 18.04 19.23
C ASP A 144 0.07 17.32 17.87
N TYR A 145 1.03 17.78 17.05
CA TYR A 145 1.41 17.17 15.77
C TYR A 145 0.27 17.04 14.76
N VAL A 146 -0.72 17.94 14.83
CA VAL A 146 -1.81 18.00 13.85
C VAL A 146 -1.38 18.76 12.61
N TYR A 147 -1.75 18.24 11.46
CA TYR A 147 -1.66 18.94 10.18
C TYR A 147 -3.01 19.58 9.85
N VAL A 148 -3.02 20.90 9.65
CA VAL A 148 -4.20 21.66 9.21
C VAL A 148 -3.94 22.19 7.80
N GLY A 149 -4.52 21.53 6.81
CA GLY A 149 -4.30 21.77 5.38
C GLY A 149 -4.86 23.11 4.87
N PRO A 150 -4.51 23.49 3.62
CA PRO A 150 -4.90 24.79 3.10
C PRO A 150 -6.42 24.92 2.94
N ALA A 151 -6.93 26.15 3.06
CA ALA A 151 -8.36 26.48 2.92
C ALA A 151 -9.33 25.68 3.82
N THR A 152 -8.84 25.08 4.91
CA THR A 152 -9.67 24.38 5.90
C THR A 152 -10.43 25.36 6.80
N SER A 153 -11.52 24.92 7.41
CA SER A 153 -12.30 25.70 8.38
C SER A 153 -12.59 24.87 9.63
N LEU A 154 -12.02 25.26 10.75
CA LEU A 154 -12.26 24.67 12.07
C LEU A 154 -13.01 25.68 12.96
N ARG A 155 -14.21 25.35 13.40
CA ARG A 155 -15.06 26.26 14.20
C ARG A 155 -15.61 25.53 15.41
N GLY A 156 -15.27 25.98 16.62
CA GLY A 156 -15.84 25.37 17.83
C GLY A 156 -15.50 23.88 17.98
N SER A 157 -14.35 23.44 17.46
CA SER A 157 -14.02 22.03 17.28
C SER A 157 -12.79 21.61 18.09
N VAL A 158 -12.68 20.32 18.40
CA VAL A 158 -11.50 19.73 19.04
C VAL A 158 -10.88 18.70 18.11
N VAL A 159 -9.58 18.82 17.87
CA VAL A 159 -8.81 17.89 17.02
C VAL A 159 -7.70 17.25 17.85
N GLY A 160 -7.74 15.93 17.97
CA GLY A 160 -6.80 15.10 18.72
C GLY A 160 -5.43 14.99 18.05
N LYS A 161 -4.48 14.41 18.78
CA LYS A 161 -3.06 14.36 18.41
C LYS A 161 -2.84 13.58 17.12
N ASN A 162 -1.75 13.88 16.41
CA ASN A 162 -1.32 13.14 15.20
C ASN A 162 -2.43 13.01 14.14
N SER A 163 -3.33 13.99 14.05
CA SER A 163 -4.43 13.97 13.10
C SER A 163 -4.15 14.84 11.89
N ASP A 164 -4.70 14.44 10.76
CA ASP A 164 -4.60 15.14 9.49
C ASP A 164 -5.94 15.76 9.10
N ILE A 165 -5.99 17.08 8.93
CA ILE A 165 -7.14 17.78 8.33
C ILE A 165 -6.71 18.25 6.94
N LYS A 166 -7.17 17.57 5.88
CA LYS A 166 -6.70 17.84 4.51
C LYS A 166 -7.42 19.04 3.86
N TYR A 167 -6.96 19.41 2.67
CA TYR A 167 -7.36 20.62 1.95
C TYR A 167 -8.88 20.86 1.94
N GLY A 168 -9.33 22.06 2.27
CA GLY A 168 -10.74 22.45 2.14
C GLY A 168 -11.72 21.78 3.11
N ALA A 169 -11.25 20.93 4.04
CA ALA A 169 -12.11 20.27 5.02
C ALA A 169 -12.74 21.27 6.01
N ARG A 170 -13.96 20.97 6.46
CA ARG A 170 -14.76 21.81 7.36
C ARG A 170 -15.23 21.03 8.57
N LEU A 171 -14.83 21.49 9.74
CA LEU A 171 -15.30 20.97 11.03
C LEU A 171 -16.16 22.05 11.69
N GLU A 172 -17.42 21.72 11.88
CA GLU A 172 -18.41 22.62 12.48
C GLU A 172 -18.41 22.53 14.02
N GLU A 173 -19.27 23.32 14.64
CA GLU A 173 -19.32 23.49 16.09
C GLU A 173 -19.63 22.19 16.85
N GLY A 174 -18.86 21.93 17.90
CA GLY A 174 -18.99 20.74 18.72
C GLY A 174 -18.43 19.46 18.08
N VAL A 175 -17.73 19.57 16.94
CA VAL A 175 -17.04 18.44 16.33
C VAL A 175 -15.84 18.03 17.19
N VAL A 176 -15.71 16.72 17.42
CA VAL A 176 -14.52 16.12 18.02
C VAL A 176 -13.92 15.15 17.04
N VAL A 177 -12.69 15.41 16.62
CA VAL A 177 -11.84 14.43 15.94
C VAL A 177 -10.85 13.93 16.99
N ALA A 178 -10.87 12.65 17.31
CA ALA A 178 -9.98 12.08 18.30
C ALA A 178 -8.58 11.82 17.73
N ASP A 179 -7.69 11.21 18.53
CA ASP A 179 -6.30 11.00 18.13
C ASP A 179 -6.14 10.09 16.90
N GLU A 180 -5.08 10.34 16.12
CA GLU A 180 -4.70 9.57 14.93
C GLU A 180 -5.81 9.45 13.87
N CYS A 181 -6.54 10.53 13.62
CA CYS A 181 -7.58 10.56 12.60
C CYS A 181 -7.14 11.26 11.32
N HIS A 182 -7.76 10.89 10.20
CA HIS A 182 -7.57 11.55 8.91
C HIS A 182 -8.88 12.12 8.39
N VAL A 183 -8.95 13.42 8.14
CA VAL A 183 -10.10 14.08 7.53
C VAL A 183 -9.74 14.46 6.11
N GLY A 184 -10.32 13.76 5.14
CA GLY A 184 -10.03 13.89 3.72
C GLY A 184 -10.42 15.25 3.13
N GLU A 185 -9.93 15.51 1.93
CA GLU A 185 -10.06 16.80 1.24
C GLU A 185 -11.53 17.18 1.01
N GLY A 186 -11.91 18.41 1.35
CA GLY A 186 -13.28 18.91 1.16
C GLY A 186 -14.34 18.21 2.03
N ALA A 187 -13.95 17.34 2.96
CA ALA A 187 -14.89 16.68 3.86
C ALA A 187 -15.57 17.71 4.78
N VAL A 188 -16.86 17.50 5.06
CA VAL A 188 -17.66 18.35 5.94
C VAL A 188 -18.17 17.50 7.10
N ILE A 189 -17.68 17.80 8.31
CA ILE A 189 -18.13 17.16 9.53
C ILE A 189 -19.16 18.09 10.20
N GLN A 190 -20.41 17.64 10.25
CA GLN A 190 -21.54 18.43 10.76
C GLN A 190 -21.45 18.63 12.29
N PRO A 191 -22.20 19.61 12.84
CA PRO A 191 -22.16 19.92 14.26
C PRO A 191 -22.36 18.70 15.17
N GLN A 192 -21.69 18.70 16.33
CA GLN A 192 -21.81 17.67 17.38
C GLN A 192 -21.39 16.24 16.97
N VAL A 193 -20.71 16.08 15.82
CA VAL A 193 -20.22 14.78 15.36
C VAL A 193 -18.88 14.43 16.03
N LYS A 194 -18.76 13.19 16.48
CA LYS A 194 -17.54 12.63 17.07
C LYS A 194 -16.92 11.60 16.13
N VAL A 195 -15.67 11.81 15.75
CA VAL A 195 -14.83 10.85 15.04
C VAL A 195 -13.90 10.21 16.07
N TYR A 196 -14.11 8.92 16.34
CA TYR A 196 -13.32 8.18 17.33
C TYR A 196 -11.87 7.97 16.87
N PRO A 197 -10.94 7.55 17.74
CA PRO A 197 -9.54 7.40 17.37
C PRO A 197 -9.32 6.45 16.19
N PHE A 198 -8.26 6.67 15.42
CA PHE A 198 -7.83 5.83 14.29
C PHE A 198 -8.88 5.73 13.16
N LYS A 199 -9.61 6.82 12.88
CA LYS A 199 -10.64 6.86 11.84
C LYS A 199 -10.26 7.80 10.71
N SER A 200 -10.65 7.41 9.50
CA SER A 200 -10.53 8.24 8.31
C SER A 200 -11.91 8.67 7.82
N VAL A 201 -12.07 9.96 7.58
CA VAL A 201 -13.21 10.56 6.87
C VAL A 201 -12.78 10.73 5.41
N GLU A 202 -13.55 10.16 4.49
CA GLU A 202 -13.23 10.19 3.06
C GLU A 202 -13.24 11.61 2.48
N PRO A 203 -12.43 11.89 1.44
CA PRO A 203 -12.51 13.14 0.71
C PRO A 203 -13.93 13.43 0.19
N GLY A 204 -14.41 14.65 0.38
CA GLY A 204 -15.74 15.11 -0.02
C GLY A 204 -16.90 14.56 0.81
N ALA A 205 -16.63 13.72 1.82
CA ALA A 205 -17.68 13.12 2.64
C ALA A 205 -18.40 14.18 3.50
N ILE A 206 -19.72 14.04 3.61
CA ILE A 206 -20.54 14.81 4.57
C ILE A 206 -20.90 13.88 5.73
N VAL A 207 -20.25 14.08 6.88
CA VAL A 207 -20.44 13.25 8.07
C VAL A 207 -21.47 13.89 8.97
N SER A 208 -22.65 13.27 9.07
CA SER A 208 -23.78 13.72 9.90
C SER A 208 -23.97 12.92 11.18
N LYS A 209 -23.24 11.82 11.36
CA LYS A 209 -23.33 10.92 12.52
C LYS A 209 -21.95 10.57 13.03
N SER A 210 -21.83 10.38 14.34
CA SER A 210 -20.56 10.01 14.98
C SER A 210 -20.03 8.68 14.45
N ILE A 211 -18.74 8.65 14.14
CA ILE A 211 -18.01 7.50 13.61
C ILE A 211 -17.46 6.72 14.81
N VAL A 212 -18.27 5.79 15.33
CA VAL A 212 -17.94 5.01 16.55
C VAL A 212 -17.45 3.60 16.19
N TRP A 213 -18.27 2.86 15.45
CA TRP A 213 -18.02 1.45 15.08
C TRP A 213 -17.82 1.25 13.59
N GLN A 214 -18.44 2.10 12.77
CA GLN A 214 -18.30 2.07 11.33
C GLN A 214 -17.02 2.81 10.96
N SER A 215 -15.95 2.07 10.72
CA SER A 215 -15.02 2.47 9.66
C SER A 215 -15.87 2.54 8.38
N GLY A 216 -16.33 3.74 8.02
CA GLY A 216 -16.69 3.99 6.62
C GLY A 216 -15.46 3.61 5.81
N GLY A 217 -15.57 2.48 5.09
CA GLY A 217 -14.54 1.87 4.26
C GLY A 217 -13.11 2.07 4.74
N ALA A 218 -12.68 1.38 5.80
CA ALA A 218 -11.25 1.14 5.93
C ALA A 218 -10.83 0.41 4.64
N ARG A 219 -10.00 1.05 3.81
CA ARG A 219 -9.22 0.34 2.79
C ARG A 219 -8.59 -0.86 3.52
N GLY A 220 -8.71 -2.05 2.93
CA GLY A 220 -7.98 -3.21 3.42
C GLY A 220 -6.49 -2.87 3.53
N LEU A 221 -5.79 -3.54 4.44
CA LEU A 221 -4.33 -3.45 4.53
C LEU A 221 -3.69 -3.79 3.18
N PHE A 222 -4.30 -4.72 2.45
CA PHE A 222 -3.86 -5.15 1.13
C PHE A 222 -4.55 -4.37 0.00
N GLY A 223 -3.73 -3.94 -0.94
CA GLY A 223 -4.15 -3.54 -2.28
C GLY A 223 -3.59 -4.42 -3.39
N ASP A 224 -3.64 -3.92 -4.62
CA ASP A 224 -3.22 -4.67 -5.81
C ASP A 224 -1.72 -5.01 -5.80
N ARG A 225 -0.94 -4.26 -5.02
CA ARG A 225 0.52 -4.39 -4.89
C ARG A 225 0.98 -4.81 -3.49
N GLY A 226 0.09 -5.45 -2.71
CA GLY A 226 0.37 -5.78 -1.32
C GLY A 226 0.04 -4.62 -0.37
N VAL A 227 0.80 -4.48 0.71
CA VAL A 227 0.59 -3.40 1.69
C VAL A 227 1.38 -2.17 1.24
N ALA A 228 0.70 -1.15 0.75
CA ALA A 228 1.35 -0.01 0.10
C ALA A 228 0.79 1.35 0.54
N GLY A 229 1.64 2.37 0.53
CA GLY A 229 1.25 3.77 0.76
C GLY A 229 2.45 4.67 1.01
N LEU A 230 2.19 5.96 1.27
CA LEU A 230 3.21 6.96 1.50
C LEU A 230 4.04 6.62 2.75
N PHE A 231 5.36 6.62 2.59
CA PHE A 231 6.27 6.36 3.71
C PHE A 231 6.14 7.44 4.79
N ASN A 232 6.11 7.02 6.07
CA ASN A 232 5.86 7.87 7.25
C ASN A 232 4.46 8.52 7.31
N ILE A 233 3.54 8.17 6.42
CA ILE A 233 2.14 8.61 6.50
C ILE A 233 1.25 7.37 6.56
N ASP A 234 1.20 6.59 5.49
CA ASP A 234 0.41 5.36 5.41
C ASP A 234 1.21 4.13 5.88
N VAL A 235 2.49 4.06 5.47
CA VAL A 235 3.42 2.98 5.84
C VAL A 235 4.49 3.54 6.76
N THR A 236 4.26 3.41 8.07
CA THR A 236 5.20 3.80 9.11
C THR A 236 6.01 2.61 9.64
N PRO A 237 7.18 2.81 10.27
CA PRO A 237 7.93 1.73 10.91
C PRO A 237 7.11 0.98 11.98
N GLU A 238 6.28 1.68 12.74
CA GLU A 238 5.41 1.12 13.76
C GLU A 238 4.35 0.21 13.13
N MET A 239 3.71 0.69 12.06
CA MET A 239 2.74 -0.08 11.28
C MET A 239 3.39 -1.33 10.68
N ALA A 240 4.57 -1.21 10.07
CA ALA A 240 5.31 -2.35 9.53
C ALA A 240 5.66 -3.40 10.60
N MET A 241 6.09 -2.98 11.80
CA MET A 241 6.35 -3.91 12.90
C MET A 241 5.07 -4.64 13.34
N ARG A 242 3.94 -3.95 13.40
CA ARG A 242 2.63 -4.57 13.73
C ARG A 242 2.18 -5.55 12.66
N VAL A 243 2.32 -5.21 11.38
CA VAL A 243 2.04 -6.14 10.27
C VAL A 243 2.94 -7.37 10.35
N ALA A 244 4.22 -7.21 10.66
CA ALA A 244 5.13 -8.34 10.86
C ALA A 244 4.74 -9.24 12.03
N LEU A 245 4.31 -8.68 13.17
CA LEU A 245 3.80 -9.46 14.31
C LEU A 245 2.51 -10.22 13.94
N ALA A 246 1.62 -9.59 13.16
CA ALA A 246 0.42 -10.24 12.65
C ALA A 246 0.78 -11.40 11.70
N TYR A 247 1.76 -11.21 10.81
CA TYR A 247 2.22 -12.26 9.90
C TYR A 247 2.93 -13.39 10.66
N ALA A 248 3.73 -13.04 11.66
CA ALA A 248 4.34 -14.02 12.55
C ALA A 248 3.29 -14.88 13.26
N ALA A 249 2.14 -14.31 13.65
CA ALA A 249 1.04 -15.07 14.25
C ALA A 249 0.44 -16.14 13.32
N LEU A 250 0.51 -15.95 12.00
CA LEU A 250 0.00 -16.89 11.00
C LEU A 250 0.93 -18.07 10.71
N VAL A 251 2.22 -17.95 11.03
CA VAL A 251 3.22 -19.01 10.78
C VAL A 251 3.65 -19.69 12.08
N PRO A 252 4.04 -20.98 12.06
CA PRO A 252 4.51 -21.66 13.27
C PRO A 252 5.69 -20.95 13.94
N LYS A 253 5.81 -21.07 15.26
CA LYS A 253 7.00 -20.60 15.99
C LYS A 253 8.24 -21.37 15.52
N GLY A 254 9.39 -20.70 15.45
CA GLY A 254 10.65 -21.27 14.99
C GLY A 254 10.75 -21.50 13.48
N SER A 255 9.67 -21.25 12.71
CA SER A 255 9.72 -21.21 11.26
C SER A 255 10.70 -20.16 10.75
N VAL A 256 11.13 -20.30 9.49
CA VAL A 256 11.97 -19.33 8.80
C VAL A 256 11.14 -18.53 7.80
N VAL A 257 11.27 -17.21 7.84
CA VAL A 257 10.71 -16.26 6.87
C VAL A 257 11.85 -15.51 6.19
N VAL A 258 11.79 -15.39 4.86
CA VAL A 258 12.84 -14.71 4.08
C VAL A 258 12.47 -13.24 3.87
N GLY A 259 13.38 -12.32 4.17
CA GLY A 259 13.21 -10.88 3.95
C GLY A 259 14.18 -10.35 2.89
N CYS A 260 13.70 -9.46 2.03
CA CYS A 260 14.57 -8.65 1.17
C CYS A 260 14.04 -7.21 1.01
N ARG A 261 14.83 -6.37 0.35
CA ARG A 261 14.43 -5.01 -0.02
C ARG A 261 15.06 -4.52 -1.31
N ASP A 262 14.53 -3.42 -1.84
CA ASP A 262 15.21 -2.60 -2.84
C ASP A 262 16.32 -1.71 -2.23
N ALA A 263 16.92 -0.82 -3.03
CA ALA A 263 18.05 0.01 -2.63
C ALA A 263 17.70 1.18 -1.68
N THR A 264 16.42 1.56 -1.56
CA THR A 264 16.00 2.84 -0.99
C THR A 264 16.12 2.89 0.54
N ARG A 265 16.19 4.11 1.07
CA ARG A 265 16.26 4.36 2.51
C ARG A 265 14.93 4.04 3.21
N ALA A 266 13.81 4.38 2.58
CA ALA A 266 12.48 4.10 3.10
C ALA A 266 12.27 2.59 3.27
N ALA A 267 12.55 1.81 2.22
CA ALA A 267 12.47 0.35 2.29
C ALA A 267 13.42 -0.24 3.34
N ARG A 268 14.60 0.35 3.54
CA ARG A 268 15.54 -0.09 4.58
C ARG A 268 14.98 0.06 5.99
N ILE A 269 14.30 1.17 6.28
CA ILE A 269 13.69 1.40 7.60
C ILE A 269 12.54 0.43 7.81
N VAL A 270 11.62 0.36 6.85
CA VAL A 270 10.45 -0.55 6.90
C VAL A 270 10.89 -2.01 7.03
N LYS A 271 11.88 -2.46 6.26
CA LYS A 271 12.40 -3.84 6.35
C LYS A 271 12.98 -4.14 7.74
N ARG A 272 13.68 -3.20 8.38
CA ARG A 272 14.21 -3.41 9.73
C ARG A 272 13.08 -3.56 10.76
N ALA A 273 12.03 -2.77 10.64
CA ALA A 273 10.83 -2.90 11.47
C ALA A 273 10.13 -4.26 11.24
N MET A 274 10.02 -4.69 9.98
CA MET A 274 9.51 -6.01 9.64
C MET A 274 10.31 -7.13 10.31
N VAL A 275 11.64 -7.15 10.14
CA VAL A 275 12.53 -8.13 10.76
C VAL A 275 12.36 -8.15 12.29
N ALA A 276 12.29 -6.98 12.93
CA ALA A 276 12.08 -6.88 14.37
C ALA A 276 10.75 -7.48 14.82
N GLY A 277 9.66 -7.22 14.09
CA GLY A 277 8.34 -7.80 14.37
C GLY A 277 8.30 -9.32 14.17
N ILE A 278 8.93 -9.84 13.11
CA ILE A 278 9.04 -11.28 12.84
C ILE A 278 9.76 -12.00 14.00
N ASN A 279 10.93 -11.49 14.39
CA ASN A 279 11.72 -12.08 15.48
C ASN A 279 10.99 -11.96 16.83
N ALA A 280 10.37 -10.81 17.12
CA ALA A 280 9.56 -10.61 18.32
C ALA A 280 8.33 -11.53 18.37
N GLY A 281 7.82 -11.96 17.21
CA GLY A 281 6.78 -12.98 17.09
C GLY A 281 7.28 -14.42 17.20
N GLY A 282 8.57 -14.64 17.46
CA GLY A 282 9.17 -15.97 17.63
C GLY A 282 9.37 -16.74 16.33
N VAL A 283 9.62 -16.01 15.24
CA VAL A 283 9.89 -16.55 13.91
C VAL A 283 11.29 -16.12 13.50
N ASN A 284 12.06 -17.03 12.90
CA ASN A 284 13.40 -16.74 12.42
C ASN A 284 13.33 -15.96 11.10
N CYS A 285 14.19 -14.97 10.92
CA CYS A 285 14.28 -14.22 9.68
C CYS A 285 15.60 -14.50 8.94
N HIS A 286 15.51 -14.97 7.70
CA HIS A 286 16.64 -15.00 6.76
C HIS A 286 16.61 -13.73 5.92
N ASP A 287 17.44 -12.76 6.25
CA ASP A 287 17.48 -11.46 5.61
C ASP A 287 18.54 -11.47 4.49
N LEU A 288 18.08 -11.41 3.24
CA LEU A 288 18.93 -11.35 2.05
C LEU A 288 19.37 -9.92 1.72
N GLU A 289 19.06 -8.97 2.59
CA GLU A 289 19.40 -7.56 2.45
C GLU A 289 18.86 -6.97 1.13
N LEU A 290 19.75 -6.49 0.27
CA LEU A 290 19.41 -5.88 -1.02
C LEU A 290 19.60 -6.92 -2.13
N VAL A 291 18.48 -7.46 -2.62
CA VAL A 291 18.45 -8.36 -3.76
C VAL A 291 17.18 -8.10 -4.59
N PRO A 292 17.19 -8.41 -5.89
CA PRO A 292 15.96 -8.48 -6.68
C PRO A 292 14.93 -9.40 -6.01
N THR A 293 13.65 -9.06 -6.12
CA THR A 293 12.55 -9.85 -5.54
C THR A 293 12.59 -11.33 -6.01
N PRO A 294 12.86 -11.65 -7.30
CA PRO A 294 12.94 -13.05 -7.75
C PRO A 294 14.01 -13.88 -7.03
N VAL A 295 15.14 -13.26 -6.64
CA VAL A 295 16.20 -13.95 -5.87
C VAL A 295 15.68 -14.37 -4.50
N ALA A 296 14.89 -13.50 -3.84
CA ALA A 296 14.29 -13.82 -2.54
C ALA A 296 13.23 -14.92 -2.66
N ARG A 297 12.36 -14.85 -3.68
CA ARG A 297 11.34 -15.88 -3.96
C ARG A 297 11.98 -17.26 -4.22
N PHE A 298 13.04 -17.30 -5.03
CA PHE A 298 13.82 -18.52 -5.25
C PHE A 298 14.47 -19.04 -3.96
N TYR A 299 14.98 -18.13 -3.12
CA TYR A 299 15.61 -18.50 -1.85
C TYR A 299 14.61 -19.11 -0.86
N VAL A 300 13.36 -18.63 -0.80
CA VAL A 300 12.30 -19.24 0.03
C VAL A 300 12.13 -20.72 -0.29
N ARG A 301 11.98 -21.04 -1.59
CA ARG A 301 11.78 -22.40 -2.07
C ARG A 301 13.00 -23.27 -1.80
N SER A 302 14.20 -22.79 -2.13
CA SER A 302 15.43 -23.56 -1.97
C SER A 302 15.84 -23.77 -0.49
N ALA A 303 15.54 -22.80 0.37
CA ALA A 303 15.76 -22.90 1.82
C ALA A 303 14.61 -23.57 2.58
N ARG A 304 13.52 -23.97 1.90
CA ARG A 304 12.30 -24.52 2.51
C ARG A 304 11.74 -23.62 3.62
N ALA A 305 11.80 -22.32 3.42
CA ALA A 305 11.21 -21.33 4.32
C ALA A 305 9.68 -21.36 4.23
N THR A 306 8.99 -20.93 5.28
CA THR A 306 7.51 -20.92 5.36
C THR A 306 6.88 -19.78 4.55
N GLY A 307 7.70 -18.83 4.11
CA GLY A 307 7.28 -17.71 3.27
C GLY A 307 8.32 -16.59 3.32
N GLY A 308 7.92 -15.42 2.87
CA GLY A 308 8.78 -14.25 2.93
C GLY A 308 8.08 -12.95 2.60
N PHE A 309 8.86 -11.88 2.64
CA PHE A 309 8.42 -10.55 2.29
C PHE A 309 9.52 -9.76 1.57
N ALA A 310 9.09 -8.87 0.68
CA ALA A 310 9.94 -7.90 0.00
C ALA A 310 9.44 -6.49 0.31
N VAL A 311 10.34 -5.60 0.72
CA VAL A 311 10.04 -4.19 0.94
C VAL A 311 10.66 -3.34 -0.16
N ARG A 312 9.87 -2.57 -0.88
CA ARG A 312 10.35 -1.80 -2.02
C ARG A 312 9.58 -0.50 -2.19
N THR A 313 10.15 0.46 -2.88
CA THR A 313 9.46 1.67 -3.30
C THR A 313 8.43 1.30 -4.36
N ALA A 314 7.24 1.90 -4.25
CA ALA A 314 6.17 1.65 -5.20
C ALA A 314 6.59 2.11 -6.61
N PRO A 315 6.29 1.34 -7.66
CA PRO A 315 6.52 1.77 -9.03
C PRO A 315 5.80 3.10 -9.30
N PHE A 316 6.53 4.03 -9.92
CA PHE A 316 6.06 5.36 -10.32
C PHE A 316 5.68 6.32 -9.18
N ASP A 317 5.96 5.95 -7.92
CA ASP A 317 5.76 6.81 -6.76
C ASP A 317 6.93 6.66 -5.76
N PRO A 318 7.95 7.54 -5.85
CA PRO A 318 9.11 7.46 -4.97
C PRO A 318 8.83 7.76 -3.49
N ALA A 319 7.68 8.38 -3.19
CA ALA A 319 7.28 8.67 -1.82
C ALA A 319 6.59 7.46 -1.15
N SER A 320 6.13 6.49 -1.94
CA SER A 320 5.42 5.32 -1.45
C SER A 320 6.32 4.09 -1.30
N VAL A 321 6.03 3.28 -0.29
CA VAL A 321 6.65 1.97 -0.06
C VAL A 321 5.57 0.90 -0.10
N GLU A 322 5.93 -0.27 -0.63
CA GLU A 322 5.11 -1.46 -0.62
C GLU A 322 5.83 -2.63 0.08
N ILE A 323 5.05 -3.40 0.84
CA ILE A 323 5.45 -4.66 1.48
C ILE A 323 4.67 -5.78 0.78
N GLN A 324 5.38 -6.57 0.00
CA GLN A 324 4.82 -7.72 -0.69
C GLN A 324 5.13 -8.99 0.09
N PHE A 325 4.15 -9.87 0.26
CA PHE A 325 4.29 -11.15 0.96
C PHE A 325 4.16 -12.31 -0.02
N PHE A 326 4.96 -13.35 0.19
CA PHE A 326 4.92 -14.58 -0.59
C PHE A 326 4.93 -15.83 0.30
N ASP A 327 4.33 -16.90 -0.22
CA ASP A 327 4.20 -18.21 0.43
C ASP A 327 5.48 -19.06 0.30
N GLU A 328 5.46 -20.28 0.82
CA GLU A 328 6.58 -21.22 0.81
C GLU A 328 7.04 -21.64 -0.60
N ARG A 329 6.23 -21.38 -1.63
CA ARG A 329 6.55 -21.65 -3.04
C ARG A 329 7.19 -20.43 -3.73
N GLY A 330 7.22 -19.28 -3.05
CA GLY A 330 7.68 -18.01 -3.59
C GLY A 330 6.61 -17.27 -4.40
N VAL A 331 5.35 -17.73 -4.35
CA VAL A 331 4.20 -17.11 -5.01
C VAL A 331 3.58 -16.08 -4.08
N ASP A 332 3.03 -14.99 -4.60
CA ASP A 332 2.32 -13.99 -3.79
C ASP A 332 1.19 -14.63 -2.97
N ILE A 333 1.04 -14.20 -1.71
CA ILE A 333 -0.02 -14.75 -0.86
C ILE A 333 -1.40 -14.42 -1.44
N GLY A 334 -2.25 -15.44 -1.50
CA GLY A 334 -3.61 -15.29 -2.05
C GLY A 334 -4.55 -14.51 -1.11
N PRO A 335 -5.73 -14.08 -1.61
CA PRO A 335 -6.69 -13.25 -0.86
C PRO A 335 -7.14 -13.87 0.48
N GLY A 336 -7.13 -15.20 0.59
CA GLY A 336 -7.46 -15.90 1.84
C GLY A 336 -6.47 -15.59 2.96
N ILE A 337 -5.17 -15.68 2.69
CA ILE A 337 -4.10 -15.39 3.66
C ILE A 337 -4.03 -13.88 3.91
N GLN A 338 -4.22 -13.05 2.89
CA GLN A 338 -4.29 -11.58 3.03
C GLN A 338 -5.38 -11.18 4.04
N ARG A 339 -6.59 -11.73 3.92
CA ARG A 339 -7.68 -11.50 4.90
C ARG A 339 -7.37 -12.01 6.30
N GLN A 340 -6.66 -13.13 6.42
CA GLN A 340 -6.21 -13.61 7.74
C GLN A 340 -5.22 -12.64 8.37
N LEU A 341 -4.28 -12.10 7.59
CA LEU A 341 -3.32 -11.11 8.06
C LEU A 341 -4.00 -9.80 8.45
N GLU A 342 -4.89 -9.29 7.62
CA GLU A 342 -5.73 -8.11 7.93
C GLU A 342 -6.50 -8.30 9.22
N ARG A 343 -7.15 -9.45 9.36
CA ARG A 343 -7.91 -9.77 10.57
C ARG A 343 -7.01 -9.79 11.80
N ALA A 344 -5.84 -10.41 11.72
CA ALA A 344 -4.89 -10.43 12.84
C ALA A 344 -4.40 -9.01 13.19
N TYR A 345 -4.10 -8.21 12.18
CA TYR A 345 -3.66 -6.82 12.34
C TYR A 345 -4.74 -5.92 12.98
N TYR A 346 -5.96 -5.90 12.44
CA TYR A 346 -7.03 -5.02 12.93
C TYR A 346 -7.63 -5.46 14.27
N ARG A 347 -7.55 -6.76 14.62
CA ARG A 347 -7.98 -7.26 15.93
C ARG A 347 -6.90 -7.19 16.99
N ASP A 348 -5.72 -6.68 16.64
CA ASP A 348 -4.53 -6.65 17.50
C ASP A 348 -4.16 -8.05 18.04
N ASP A 349 -4.42 -9.10 17.25
CA ASP A 349 -4.04 -10.49 17.54
C ASP A 349 -2.56 -10.70 17.16
N LEU A 350 -1.71 -9.92 17.80
CA LEU A 350 -0.28 -9.82 17.52
C LEU A 350 0.49 -10.78 18.42
N ARG A 351 1.13 -11.80 17.83
CA ARG A 351 1.89 -12.77 18.61
C ARG A 351 3.16 -12.13 19.17
N ARG A 352 3.33 -12.16 20.49
CA ARG A 352 4.56 -11.78 21.19
C ARG A 352 5.19 -13.02 21.81
N ALA A 353 6.41 -13.35 21.39
CA ALA A 353 7.15 -14.49 21.92
C ALA A 353 7.67 -14.20 23.34
N PHE A 354 7.80 -15.26 24.14
CA PHE A 354 8.53 -15.18 25.40
C PHE A 354 10.02 -14.98 25.12
N HIS A 355 10.78 -14.50 26.11
CA HIS A 355 12.20 -14.19 25.96
C HIS A 355 13.07 -15.36 25.42
N HIS A 356 12.70 -16.61 25.70
CA HIS A 356 13.40 -17.81 25.22
C HIS A 356 12.89 -18.33 23.86
N ASP A 357 11.78 -17.76 23.37
CA ASP A 357 11.14 -18.11 22.09
C ASP A 357 11.40 -17.04 21.01
N ILE A 358 12.23 -16.02 21.28
CA ILE A 358 12.53 -14.95 20.32
C ILE A 358 13.23 -15.54 19.09
N GLY A 359 12.77 -15.15 17.90
CA GLY A 359 13.34 -15.60 16.64
C GLY A 359 14.70 -14.97 16.34
N GLU A 360 15.51 -15.69 15.57
CA GLU A 360 16.87 -15.29 15.20
C GLU A 360 16.91 -14.58 13.85
N LEU A 361 17.82 -13.60 13.72
CA LEU A 361 18.17 -13.00 12.44
C LEU A 361 19.40 -13.71 11.85
N ASN A 362 19.26 -14.23 10.64
CA ASN A 362 20.34 -14.80 9.85
C ASN A 362 20.56 -13.98 8.58
N LEU A 363 21.81 -13.82 8.15
CA LEU A 363 22.22 -13.09 6.94
C LEU A 363 22.90 -14.06 5.95
N PRO A 364 22.14 -14.75 5.07
CA PRO A 364 22.72 -15.74 4.17
C PRO A 364 23.62 -15.11 3.10
N ALA A 365 24.93 -15.29 3.23
CA ALA A 365 25.93 -14.65 2.35
C ALA A 365 25.83 -15.08 0.86
N ARG A 366 25.25 -16.26 0.57
CA ARG A 366 25.30 -16.90 -0.75
C ARG A 366 23.95 -16.97 -1.48
N GLY A 367 22.93 -16.23 -1.02
CA GLY A 367 21.59 -16.25 -1.63
C GLY A 367 21.62 -15.97 -3.15
N ARG A 368 22.38 -14.95 -3.57
CA ARG A 368 22.58 -14.61 -5.00
C ARG A 368 23.29 -15.70 -5.79
N ASP A 369 24.30 -16.35 -5.20
CA ASP A 369 25.02 -17.44 -5.86
C ASP A 369 24.13 -18.67 -6.06
N PHE A 370 23.27 -18.99 -5.09
CA PHE A 370 22.33 -20.10 -5.20
C PHE A 370 21.31 -19.85 -6.32
N TYR A 371 20.78 -18.64 -6.40
CA TYR A 371 19.93 -18.24 -7.53
C TYR A 371 20.65 -18.35 -8.87
N ALA A 372 21.86 -17.78 -8.97
CA ALA A 372 22.64 -17.82 -10.21
C ALA A 372 22.92 -19.26 -10.68
N ARG A 373 23.26 -20.16 -9.76
CA ARG A 373 23.47 -21.58 -10.07
C ARG A 373 22.17 -22.26 -10.50
N GLY A 374 21.10 -22.09 -9.73
CA GLY A 374 19.81 -22.67 -10.05
C GLY A 374 19.28 -22.23 -11.41
N LEU A 375 19.49 -20.96 -11.78
CA LEU A 375 19.11 -20.45 -13.09
C LEU A 375 19.92 -21.12 -14.20
N LEU A 376 21.24 -21.21 -14.04
CA LEU A 376 22.13 -21.87 -15.01
C LEU A 376 21.82 -23.37 -15.18
N ASP A 377 21.40 -24.04 -14.09
CA ASP A 377 21.01 -25.45 -14.12
C ASP A 377 19.64 -25.68 -14.79
N ALA A 378 18.80 -24.64 -14.88
CA ALA A 378 17.45 -24.70 -15.45
C ALA A 378 17.38 -24.26 -16.93
N VAL A 379 18.51 -23.92 -17.54
CA VAL A 379 18.59 -23.43 -18.93
C VAL A 379 19.55 -24.26 -19.76
N ASP A 380 19.25 -24.37 -21.05
CA ASP A 380 20.10 -25.07 -22.02
C ASP A 380 21.26 -24.17 -22.47
N LEU A 381 22.38 -24.27 -21.76
CA LEU A 381 23.57 -23.45 -22.01
C LEU A 381 24.21 -23.74 -23.37
N ASP A 382 24.04 -24.95 -23.92
CA ASP A 382 24.61 -25.30 -25.21
C ASP A 382 23.87 -24.56 -26.34
N ALA A 383 22.53 -24.54 -26.28
CA ALA A 383 21.70 -23.75 -27.21
C ALA A 383 22.03 -22.24 -27.18
N LEU A 384 22.48 -21.71 -26.04
CA LEU A 384 22.87 -20.30 -25.89
C LEU A 384 24.27 -20.02 -26.45
N ARG A 385 25.20 -20.98 -26.32
CA ARG A 385 26.59 -20.86 -26.77
C ARG A 385 26.75 -20.92 -28.28
N ASP A 386 25.94 -21.74 -28.96
CA ASP A 386 26.05 -21.96 -30.40
C ASP A 386 25.85 -20.68 -31.22
N ARG A 387 25.02 -19.75 -30.72
CA ARG A 387 24.67 -18.51 -31.45
C ARG A 387 25.42 -17.27 -30.96
N ARG A 388 26.16 -17.35 -29.83
CA ARG A 388 26.87 -16.23 -29.18
C ARG A 388 26.06 -14.93 -29.15
N TRP A 389 24.89 -14.98 -28.51
CA TRP A 389 23.98 -13.84 -28.40
C TRP A 389 24.65 -12.56 -27.92
N LYS A 390 24.38 -11.45 -28.62
CA LYS A 390 24.76 -10.12 -28.19
C LYS A 390 23.56 -9.39 -27.59
N MET A 391 23.66 -9.00 -26.33
CA MET A 391 22.56 -8.40 -25.58
C MET A 391 22.96 -7.04 -25.02
N VAL A 392 22.04 -6.08 -25.08
CA VAL A 392 22.15 -4.83 -24.30
C VAL A 392 21.12 -4.86 -23.19
N VAL A 393 21.56 -4.71 -21.95
CA VAL A 393 20.70 -4.83 -20.77
C VAL A 393 20.81 -3.59 -19.91
N ASP A 394 19.72 -2.83 -19.82
CA ASP A 394 19.59 -1.69 -18.92
C ASP A 394 18.98 -2.14 -17.58
N CYS A 395 19.76 -1.95 -16.50
CA CYS A 395 19.36 -2.31 -15.15
C CYS A 395 18.66 -1.16 -14.38
N ALA A 396 18.48 0.00 -15.02
CA ALA A 396 17.72 1.14 -14.52
C ALA A 396 18.11 1.58 -13.10
N PHE A 397 19.40 1.50 -12.78
CA PHE A 397 19.97 1.76 -11.46
C PHE A 397 19.40 0.93 -10.29
N GLY A 398 18.63 -0.11 -10.61
CA GLY A 398 17.84 -0.92 -9.68
C GLY A 398 18.59 -2.11 -9.10
N SER A 399 17.88 -2.88 -8.27
CA SER A 399 18.42 -4.08 -7.59
C SER A 399 18.95 -5.13 -8.56
N ALA A 400 18.40 -5.19 -9.78
CA ALA A 400 18.84 -6.05 -10.87
C ALA A 400 20.34 -5.90 -11.17
N SER A 401 20.90 -4.70 -11.00
CA SER A 401 22.34 -4.39 -11.17
C SER A 401 23.26 -5.32 -10.36
N LEU A 402 22.78 -5.87 -9.24
CA LEU A 402 23.56 -6.77 -8.38
C LEU A 402 23.62 -8.22 -8.84
N THR A 403 22.73 -8.62 -9.76
CA THR A 403 22.53 -10.03 -10.15
C THR A 403 22.67 -10.23 -11.66
N VAL A 404 22.11 -9.34 -12.46
CA VAL A 404 22.08 -9.45 -13.93
C VAL A 404 23.48 -9.55 -14.54
N PRO A 405 24.46 -8.64 -14.28
CA PRO A 405 25.80 -8.77 -14.85
C PRO A 405 26.50 -10.07 -14.44
N HIS A 406 26.28 -10.51 -13.19
CA HIS A 406 26.90 -11.70 -12.63
C HIS A 406 26.40 -13.00 -13.28
N VAL A 407 25.10 -13.10 -13.53
CA VAL A 407 24.49 -14.28 -14.16
C VAL A 407 24.76 -14.29 -15.66
N LEU A 408 24.51 -13.17 -16.35
CA LEU A 408 24.67 -13.12 -17.81
C LEU A 408 26.12 -13.33 -18.25
N GLY A 409 27.10 -12.91 -17.44
CA GLY A 409 28.51 -13.24 -17.69
C GLY A 409 28.85 -14.74 -17.66
N ARG A 410 27.98 -15.60 -17.10
CA ARG A 410 28.15 -17.06 -17.03
C ARG A 410 27.31 -17.83 -18.05
N VAL A 411 26.19 -17.26 -18.48
CA VAL A 411 25.29 -17.85 -19.49
C VAL A 411 26.01 -18.04 -20.84
N GLY A 412 26.97 -17.15 -21.14
CA GLY A 412 27.68 -17.12 -22.42
C GLY A 412 26.99 -16.19 -23.41
N GLY A 413 27.77 -15.38 -24.13
CA GLY A 413 27.28 -14.30 -24.98
C GLY A 413 28.05 -12.99 -24.75
N GLU A 414 27.81 -11.99 -25.59
CA GLU A 414 28.36 -10.64 -25.46
C GLU A 414 27.31 -9.74 -24.79
N VAL A 415 27.49 -9.43 -23.50
CA VAL A 415 26.52 -8.61 -22.76
C VAL A 415 27.08 -7.23 -22.47
N LEU A 416 26.37 -6.21 -22.94
CA LEU A 416 26.62 -4.82 -22.63
C LEU A 416 25.57 -4.36 -21.61
N THR A 417 26.01 -4.14 -20.37
CA THR A 417 25.13 -3.63 -19.32
C THR A 417 25.13 -2.10 -19.29
N VAL A 418 23.95 -1.51 -19.26
CA VAL A 418 23.71 -0.06 -19.14
C VAL A 418 23.14 0.21 -17.74
N ASP A 419 23.57 1.31 -17.12
CA ASP A 419 23.08 1.78 -15.82
C ASP A 419 23.02 0.70 -14.72
N ALA A 420 23.99 -0.23 -14.76
CA ALA A 420 24.16 -1.36 -13.84
C ALA A 420 24.90 -0.97 -12.55
N VAL A 421 24.46 0.12 -11.93
CA VAL A 421 24.98 0.62 -10.64
C VAL A 421 23.80 1.03 -9.78
N LEU A 422 23.83 0.75 -8.48
CA LEU A 422 22.77 1.18 -7.58
C LEU A 422 22.79 2.71 -7.38
N ASP A 423 21.71 3.40 -7.74
CA ASP A 423 21.53 4.82 -7.48
C ASP A 423 20.06 5.14 -7.16
N GLU A 424 19.76 5.32 -5.87
CA GLU A 424 18.42 5.66 -5.36
C GLU A 424 17.80 6.91 -6.02
N ARG A 425 18.62 7.89 -6.44
CA ARG A 425 18.13 9.15 -7.02
C ARG A 425 17.79 9.05 -8.50
N ARG A 426 18.24 7.97 -9.16
CA ARG A 426 18.12 7.77 -10.61
C ARG A 426 17.31 6.53 -10.97
N LEU A 427 16.71 5.87 -9.98
CA LEU A 427 15.72 4.82 -10.22
C LEU A 427 14.61 5.36 -11.14
N VAL A 428 14.05 4.47 -11.97
CA VAL A 428 12.87 4.80 -12.77
C VAL A 428 11.69 5.07 -11.83
N GLN A 429 11.26 6.34 -11.76
CA GLN A 429 10.24 6.85 -10.85
C GLN A 429 9.02 7.42 -11.59
N SER A 430 9.03 7.43 -12.92
CA SER A 430 7.91 7.88 -13.75
C SER A 430 7.88 7.19 -15.12
N GLU A 431 6.74 7.23 -15.81
CA GLU A 431 6.66 6.86 -17.23
C GLU A 431 7.69 7.62 -18.07
N GLU A 432 7.92 8.90 -17.79
CA GLU A 432 8.90 9.72 -18.52
C GLU A 432 10.32 9.17 -18.34
N ASP A 433 10.69 8.78 -17.12
CA ASP A 433 11.99 8.16 -16.86
C ASP A 433 12.13 6.86 -17.66
N SER A 434 11.09 6.02 -17.65
CA SER A 434 11.09 4.77 -18.42
C SER A 434 11.26 5.02 -19.92
N GLU A 435 10.61 6.06 -20.46
CA GLU A 435 10.74 6.45 -21.86
C GLU A 435 12.15 6.95 -22.19
N ARG A 436 12.80 7.68 -21.27
CA ARG A 436 14.21 8.09 -21.45
C ARG A 436 15.15 6.90 -21.49
N HIS A 437 14.98 5.94 -20.58
CA HIS A 437 15.74 4.68 -20.57
C HIS A 437 15.55 3.88 -21.86
N LEU A 438 14.30 3.70 -22.32
CA LEU A 438 14.03 3.02 -23.59
C LEU A 438 14.70 3.72 -24.77
N THR A 439 14.62 5.05 -24.83
CA THR A 439 15.26 5.83 -25.91
C THR A 439 16.79 5.70 -25.89
N GLN A 440 17.40 5.63 -24.70
CA GLN A 440 18.83 5.37 -24.57
C GLN A 440 19.18 3.95 -25.02
N LEU A 441 18.40 2.96 -24.57
CA LEU A 441 18.57 1.56 -24.91
C LEU A 441 18.49 1.33 -26.43
N GLU A 442 17.54 1.96 -27.13
CA GLU A 442 17.43 1.93 -28.60
C GLU A 442 18.74 2.33 -29.29
N ARG A 443 19.37 3.43 -28.84
CA ARG A 443 20.62 3.92 -29.44
C ARG A 443 21.77 2.93 -29.22
N VAL A 444 21.86 2.36 -28.02
CA VAL A 444 22.93 1.41 -27.67
C VAL A 444 22.74 0.09 -28.42
N VAL A 445 21.50 -0.41 -28.54
CA VAL A 445 21.19 -1.62 -29.32
C VAL A 445 21.60 -1.43 -30.78
N ARG A 446 21.13 -0.34 -31.43
CA ARG A 446 21.49 -0.03 -32.83
C ARG A 446 22.99 0.19 -33.03
N GLY A 447 23.63 0.93 -32.12
CA GLY A 447 25.05 1.25 -32.24
C GLY A 447 25.99 0.06 -31.99
N SER A 448 25.55 -0.91 -31.16
CA SER A 448 26.33 -2.11 -30.87
C SER A 448 26.03 -3.29 -31.79
N GLY A 449 24.91 -3.25 -32.53
CA GLY A 449 24.44 -4.38 -33.33
C GLY A 449 24.05 -5.58 -32.47
N ALA A 450 23.42 -5.32 -31.33
CA ALA A 450 22.93 -6.38 -30.44
C ALA A 450 21.71 -7.08 -31.02
N ASP A 451 21.50 -8.35 -30.69
CA ASP A 451 20.36 -9.14 -31.15
C ASP A 451 19.07 -8.82 -30.37
N VAL A 452 19.23 -8.48 -29.08
CA VAL A 452 18.13 -8.19 -28.15
C VAL A 452 18.52 -7.06 -27.20
N GLY A 453 17.59 -6.13 -26.98
CA GLY A 453 17.65 -5.14 -25.92
C GLY A 453 16.65 -5.44 -24.80
N ALA A 454 17.05 -5.22 -23.56
CA ALA A 454 16.22 -5.48 -22.38
C ALA A 454 16.32 -4.34 -21.36
N LEU A 455 15.17 -3.84 -20.91
CA LEU A 455 15.07 -2.90 -19.78
C LEU A 455 14.39 -3.60 -18.61
N PHE A 456 15.08 -3.66 -17.47
CA PHE A 456 14.57 -4.23 -16.23
C PHE A 456 13.83 -3.16 -15.42
N ASP A 457 12.79 -3.58 -14.69
CA ASP A 457 12.24 -2.76 -13.63
C ASP A 457 13.15 -2.74 -12.38
N SER A 458 12.85 -1.85 -11.44
CA SER A 458 13.66 -1.68 -10.22
C SER A 458 13.70 -2.92 -9.32
N THR A 459 12.70 -3.80 -9.45
CA THR A 459 12.51 -5.02 -8.63
C THR A 459 13.15 -6.27 -9.25
N GLY A 460 13.39 -6.26 -10.57
CA GLY A 460 13.85 -7.40 -11.34
C GLY A 460 12.75 -8.40 -11.72
N GLU A 461 11.47 -8.08 -11.49
CA GLU A 461 10.33 -8.93 -11.84
C GLU A 461 9.84 -8.71 -13.28
N ARG A 462 10.06 -7.51 -13.86
CA ARG A 462 9.48 -7.13 -15.16
C ARG A 462 10.52 -6.73 -16.21
N LEU A 463 10.20 -7.01 -17.47
CA LEU A 463 11.07 -6.81 -18.62
C LEU A 463 10.35 -6.07 -19.75
N ARG A 464 10.98 -5.02 -20.30
CA ARG A 464 10.62 -4.42 -21.59
C ARG A 464 11.68 -4.79 -22.63
N LEU A 465 11.24 -5.09 -23.86
CA LEU A 465 12.09 -5.69 -24.89
C LEU A 465 12.24 -4.80 -26.12
N LEU A 466 13.43 -4.84 -26.72
CA LEU A 466 13.72 -4.33 -28.05
C LEU A 466 14.28 -5.46 -28.91
N ASP A 467 13.96 -5.46 -30.20
CA ASP A 467 14.65 -6.31 -31.17
C ASP A 467 16.03 -5.75 -31.55
N GLY A 468 16.77 -6.47 -32.39
CA GLY A 468 18.13 -6.09 -32.79
C GLY A 468 18.23 -4.84 -33.69
N GLU A 469 17.12 -4.37 -34.27
CA GLU A 469 17.06 -3.09 -34.98
C GLU A 469 16.75 -1.92 -34.01
N GLY A 470 16.62 -2.22 -32.73
CA GLY A 470 16.19 -1.27 -31.71
C GLY A 470 14.73 -0.87 -31.86
N ARG A 471 13.85 -1.73 -32.42
CA ARG A 471 12.40 -1.53 -32.39
C ARG A 471 11.89 -1.90 -31.00
N ARG A 472 11.17 -0.99 -30.34
CA ARG A 472 10.45 -1.29 -29.10
C ARG A 472 9.34 -2.29 -29.37
N ILE A 473 9.25 -3.29 -28.51
CA ILE A 473 8.20 -4.28 -28.54
C ILE A 473 7.26 -3.96 -27.39
N ASP A 474 6.02 -3.60 -27.70
CA ASP A 474 5.00 -3.37 -26.68
C ASP A 474 4.70 -4.67 -25.94
N GLY A 475 4.18 -4.55 -24.71
CA GLY A 475 4.03 -5.69 -23.81
C GLY A 475 3.11 -6.79 -24.33
N ARG A 476 2.09 -6.45 -25.14
CA ARG A 476 1.21 -7.43 -25.77
C ARG A 476 1.93 -8.22 -26.85
N THR A 477 2.64 -7.52 -27.74
CA THR A 477 3.46 -8.15 -28.78
C THR A 477 4.57 -9.01 -28.16
N ALA A 478 5.20 -8.55 -27.08
CA ALA A 478 6.22 -9.29 -26.37
C ALA A 478 5.68 -10.59 -25.74
N LEU A 479 4.49 -10.53 -25.10
CA LEU A 479 3.82 -11.70 -24.57
C LEU A 479 3.49 -12.71 -25.68
N LEU A 480 2.94 -12.26 -26.81
CA LEU A 480 2.63 -13.13 -27.94
C LEU A 480 3.88 -13.74 -28.58
N ALA A 481 4.99 -13.00 -28.63
CA ALA A 481 6.27 -13.52 -29.12
C ALA A 481 6.78 -14.67 -28.23
N LEU A 482 6.70 -14.54 -26.90
CA LEU A 482 7.05 -15.61 -25.97
C LEU A 482 6.09 -16.81 -26.07
N VAL A 483 4.78 -16.57 -26.17
CA VAL A 483 3.78 -17.63 -26.41
C VAL A 483 4.09 -18.40 -27.69
N TRP A 484 4.41 -17.70 -28.78
CA TRP A 484 4.80 -18.31 -30.05
C TRP A 484 6.08 -19.12 -29.93
N LEU A 485 7.10 -18.60 -29.25
CA LEU A 485 8.37 -19.28 -29.06
C LEU A 485 8.23 -20.55 -28.20
N VAL A 486 7.46 -20.50 -27.12
CA VAL A 486 7.17 -21.68 -26.29
C VAL A 486 6.37 -22.70 -27.08
N ALA A 487 5.33 -22.29 -27.82
CA ALA A 487 4.58 -23.17 -28.70
C ALA A 487 5.43 -23.77 -29.83
N ARG A 488 6.43 -23.04 -30.32
CA ARG A 488 7.32 -23.53 -31.39
C ARG A 488 8.25 -24.64 -30.89
N THR A 489 8.68 -24.57 -29.65
CA THR A 489 9.78 -25.36 -29.07
C THR A 489 9.32 -26.42 -28.06
N THR A 490 8.07 -26.37 -27.62
CA THR A 490 7.49 -27.30 -26.64
C THR A 490 6.28 -28.00 -27.26
N GLU A 491 6.17 -29.31 -27.09
CA GLU A 491 5.02 -30.09 -27.55
C GLU A 491 3.88 -30.04 -26.53
N GLY A 492 2.65 -29.76 -26.99
CA GLY A 492 1.46 -29.66 -26.13
C GLY A 492 1.62 -28.71 -24.93
N PRO A 493 2.13 -27.47 -25.09
CA PRO A 493 2.42 -26.60 -23.97
C PRO A 493 1.14 -26.15 -23.28
N ARG A 494 1.16 -26.12 -21.93
CA ARG A 494 0.12 -25.49 -21.12
C ARG A 494 0.62 -24.12 -20.67
N LEU A 495 -0.12 -23.06 -20.99
CA LEU A 495 0.28 -21.67 -20.73
C LEU A 495 -0.71 -20.97 -19.78
N ALA A 496 -0.21 -20.30 -18.74
CA ALA A 496 -1.05 -19.51 -17.83
C ALA A 496 -1.08 -18.02 -18.27
N LEU A 497 -2.22 -17.54 -18.77
CA LEU A 497 -2.37 -16.19 -19.32
C LEU A 497 -3.60 -15.46 -18.73
N PRO A 498 -3.53 -14.15 -18.46
CA PRO A 498 -4.68 -13.37 -18.01
C PRO A 498 -5.87 -13.46 -18.96
N VAL A 499 -7.09 -13.41 -18.41
CA VAL A 499 -8.33 -13.33 -19.23
C VAL A 499 -8.37 -12.13 -20.18
N SER A 500 -7.58 -11.08 -19.94
CA SER A 500 -7.46 -9.93 -20.82
C SER A 500 -6.57 -10.17 -22.05
N THR A 501 -5.80 -11.27 -22.08
CA THR A 501 -4.90 -11.59 -23.19
C THR A 501 -5.67 -11.92 -24.46
N SER A 502 -5.11 -11.49 -25.59
CA SER A 502 -5.70 -11.71 -26.91
C SER A 502 -5.94 -13.19 -27.22
N ARG A 503 -7.02 -13.44 -27.98
CA ARG A 503 -7.36 -14.78 -28.47
C ARG A 503 -6.31 -15.33 -29.45
N GLN A 504 -5.44 -14.49 -30.02
CA GLN A 504 -4.31 -14.95 -30.83
C GLN A 504 -3.38 -15.89 -30.05
N ALA A 505 -3.22 -15.69 -28.73
CA ALA A 505 -2.45 -16.60 -27.90
C ALA A 505 -3.02 -18.03 -27.94
N GLU A 506 -4.35 -18.16 -27.80
CA GLU A 506 -5.04 -19.45 -27.87
C GLU A 506 -4.89 -20.11 -29.25
N ARG A 507 -4.95 -19.33 -30.34
CA ARG A 507 -4.72 -19.83 -31.70
C ARG A 507 -3.31 -20.38 -31.90
N ILE A 508 -2.30 -19.61 -31.47
CA ILE A 508 -0.89 -20.00 -31.54
C ILE A 508 -0.68 -21.33 -30.79
N VAL A 509 -1.19 -21.42 -29.57
CA VAL A 509 -1.03 -22.59 -28.70
C VAL A 509 -1.80 -23.82 -29.23
N ARG A 510 -3.04 -23.65 -29.68
CA ARG A 510 -3.86 -24.75 -30.24
C ARG A 510 -3.26 -25.32 -31.52
N SER A 511 -2.55 -24.53 -32.32
CA SER A 511 -1.85 -25.01 -33.51
C SER A 511 -0.79 -26.09 -33.21
N ARG A 512 -0.42 -26.25 -31.93
CA ARG A 512 0.56 -27.20 -31.41
C ARG A 512 0.00 -28.12 -30.34
N SER A 513 -1.32 -28.34 -30.36
CA SER A 513 -2.03 -29.20 -29.41
C SER A 513 -1.82 -28.79 -27.94
N GLY A 514 -1.48 -27.52 -27.70
CA GLY A 514 -1.36 -26.96 -26.36
C GLY A 514 -2.69 -26.41 -25.84
N GLU A 515 -2.64 -25.91 -24.61
CA GLU A 515 -3.78 -25.35 -23.89
C GLU A 515 -3.41 -24.01 -23.24
N VAL A 516 -4.36 -23.05 -23.23
CA VAL A 516 -4.26 -21.83 -22.42
C VAL A 516 -5.13 -21.98 -21.18
N LEU A 517 -4.52 -21.82 -20.01
CA LEU A 517 -5.16 -21.73 -18.72
C LEU A 517 -5.40 -20.25 -18.40
N TRP A 518 -6.66 -19.84 -18.40
CA TRP A 518 -7.03 -18.45 -18.09
C TRP A 518 -6.83 -18.14 -16.61
N THR A 519 -6.17 -17.01 -16.33
CA THR A 519 -5.91 -16.52 -14.98
C THR A 519 -6.65 -15.21 -14.72
N PRO A 520 -6.87 -14.85 -13.45
CA PRO A 520 -7.18 -13.46 -13.09
C PRO A 520 -6.10 -12.50 -13.60
N ILE A 521 -6.46 -11.22 -13.76
CA ILE A 521 -5.53 -10.18 -14.24
C ILE A 521 -4.44 -9.88 -13.18
N SER A 522 -4.74 -10.14 -11.91
CA SER A 522 -3.79 -9.96 -10.80
C SER A 522 -2.55 -10.85 -10.94
N GLY A 523 -1.37 -10.32 -10.59
CA GLY A 523 -0.12 -11.09 -10.61
C GLY A 523 -0.15 -12.30 -9.69
N ALA A 524 -0.73 -12.18 -8.49
CA ALA A 524 -0.91 -13.31 -7.57
C ALA A 524 -1.75 -14.44 -8.19
N GLY A 525 -2.83 -14.10 -8.89
CA GLY A 525 -3.66 -15.06 -9.61
C GLY A 525 -2.90 -15.76 -10.75
N LEU A 526 -2.08 -15.01 -11.49
CA LEU A 526 -1.24 -15.57 -12.55
C LEU A 526 -0.21 -16.54 -12.00
N MET A 527 0.56 -16.13 -10.98
CA MET A 527 1.59 -16.97 -10.37
C MET A 527 0.99 -18.26 -9.75
N ALA A 528 -0.17 -18.16 -9.10
CA ALA A 528 -0.87 -19.31 -8.55
C ALA A 528 -1.32 -20.32 -9.62
N MET A 529 -1.74 -19.83 -10.79
CA MET A 529 -2.08 -20.69 -11.92
C MET A 529 -0.83 -21.26 -12.61
N ALA A 530 0.26 -20.49 -12.65
CA ALA A 530 1.53 -20.91 -13.22
C ALA A 530 2.21 -22.03 -12.40
N ASP A 531 1.96 -22.11 -11.09
CA ASP A 531 2.45 -23.20 -10.22
C ASP A 531 1.78 -24.57 -10.49
N GLN A 532 0.72 -24.62 -11.30
CA GLN A 532 0.07 -25.88 -11.61
C GLN A 532 0.99 -26.84 -12.38
N ARG A 533 0.87 -28.14 -12.08
CA ARG A 533 1.70 -29.18 -12.70
C ARG A 533 1.59 -29.15 -14.24
N GLY A 534 2.73 -29.07 -14.91
CA GLY A 534 2.83 -29.15 -16.37
C GLY A 534 2.58 -27.83 -17.09
N VAL A 535 2.45 -26.71 -16.38
CA VAL A 535 2.49 -25.39 -17.01
C VAL A 535 3.92 -25.07 -17.43
N ALA A 536 4.11 -24.78 -18.71
CA ALA A 536 5.42 -24.52 -19.31
C ALA A 536 5.83 -23.04 -19.21
N PHE A 537 4.85 -22.13 -19.26
CA PHE A 537 5.07 -20.69 -19.21
C PHE A 537 3.82 -19.95 -18.74
N GLY A 538 4.00 -18.81 -18.08
CA GLY A 538 2.94 -17.85 -17.84
C GLY A 538 3.45 -16.42 -18.00
N GLY A 539 2.56 -15.47 -18.25
CA GLY A 539 2.98 -14.08 -18.38
C GLY A 539 1.86 -13.10 -18.66
N ASP A 540 2.13 -11.82 -18.41
CA ASP A 540 1.21 -10.71 -18.63
C ASP A 540 1.76 -9.65 -19.59
N GLU A 541 0.86 -8.78 -20.09
CA GLU A 541 1.21 -7.67 -20.98
C GLU A 541 2.01 -6.56 -20.28
N GLY A 542 2.18 -6.63 -18.95
CA GLY A 542 3.01 -5.71 -18.17
C GLY A 542 4.47 -6.15 -18.08
N GLY A 543 4.91 -7.14 -18.87
CA GLY A 543 6.29 -7.61 -18.91
C GLY A 543 6.68 -8.54 -17.76
N GLY A 544 5.70 -9.04 -16.99
CA GLY A 544 5.94 -10.08 -15.99
C GLY A 544 5.83 -11.46 -16.63
N TYR A 545 6.92 -12.23 -16.62
CA TYR A 545 6.99 -13.55 -17.24
C TYR A 545 7.43 -14.60 -16.23
N VAL A 546 6.85 -15.80 -16.32
CA VAL A 546 6.99 -16.90 -15.37
C VAL A 546 7.42 -18.16 -16.12
N PHE A 547 8.50 -18.79 -15.66
CA PHE A 547 8.96 -20.11 -16.10
C PHE A 547 8.90 -21.08 -14.91
N PRO A 548 7.74 -21.75 -14.70
CA PRO A 548 7.43 -22.45 -13.44
C PRO A 548 8.38 -23.56 -13.05
N GLU A 549 9.04 -24.19 -14.04
CA GLU A 549 10.07 -25.21 -13.80
C GLU A 549 11.15 -24.69 -12.84
N PHE A 550 11.58 -23.44 -13.04
CA PHE A 550 12.55 -22.77 -12.18
C PHE A 550 11.88 -22.07 -11.00
N LEU A 551 10.94 -21.18 -11.28
CA LEU A 551 10.25 -20.37 -10.27
C LEU A 551 8.83 -20.05 -10.79
N PRO A 552 7.76 -20.41 -10.06
CA PRO A 552 6.38 -20.07 -10.43
C PRO A 552 6.03 -18.61 -10.10
N ALA A 553 6.98 -17.70 -10.26
CA ALA A 553 6.81 -16.27 -10.03
C ALA A 553 7.51 -15.45 -11.11
N TYR A 554 7.22 -14.15 -11.15
CA TYR A 554 7.84 -13.24 -12.11
C TYR A 554 9.35 -13.17 -11.89
N ASP A 555 10.10 -13.31 -12.98
CA ASP A 555 11.55 -13.23 -12.99
C ASP A 555 12.04 -12.73 -14.34
N ALA A 556 12.41 -11.45 -14.42
CA ALA A 556 12.83 -10.82 -15.67
C ALA A 556 14.16 -11.39 -16.19
N LEU A 557 15.06 -11.82 -15.29
CA LEU A 557 16.37 -12.34 -15.68
C LEU A 557 16.24 -13.75 -16.23
N MET A 558 15.47 -14.61 -15.56
CA MET A 558 15.12 -15.91 -16.12
C MET A 558 14.38 -15.75 -17.46
N ALA A 559 13.44 -14.80 -17.54
CA ALA A 559 12.69 -14.56 -18.77
C ALA A 559 13.58 -14.13 -19.95
N LEU A 560 14.55 -13.25 -19.71
CA LEU A 560 15.52 -12.85 -20.73
C LEU A 560 16.38 -14.03 -21.21
N VAL A 561 16.88 -14.85 -20.28
CA VAL A 561 17.70 -16.02 -20.63
C VAL A 561 16.88 -17.05 -21.39
N LYS A 562 15.66 -17.37 -20.93
CA LYS A 562 14.74 -18.27 -21.65
C LYS A 562 14.34 -17.73 -23.02
N LEU A 563 14.13 -16.42 -23.17
CA LEU A 563 13.87 -15.82 -24.47
C LEU A 563 15.01 -16.15 -25.46
N THR A 564 16.26 -15.93 -25.05
CA THR A 564 17.43 -16.24 -25.91
C THR A 564 17.60 -17.74 -26.17
N GLU A 565 17.28 -18.60 -25.20
CA GLU A 565 17.29 -20.06 -25.36
C GLU A 565 16.25 -20.50 -26.39
N LEU A 566 15.02 -19.99 -26.26
CA LEU A 566 13.91 -20.32 -27.14
C LEU A 566 14.14 -19.81 -28.57
N LEU A 567 14.69 -18.59 -28.73
CA LEU A 567 15.10 -18.07 -30.03
C LEU A 567 16.19 -18.94 -30.65
N GLY A 568 17.16 -19.38 -29.86
CA GLY A 568 18.24 -20.27 -30.28
C GLY A 568 17.70 -21.61 -30.80
N ARG A 569 16.82 -22.25 -30.03
CA ARG A 569 16.15 -23.51 -30.40
C ARG A 569 15.24 -23.37 -31.62
N ALA A 570 14.53 -22.25 -31.74
CA ALA A 570 13.68 -21.98 -32.89
C ALA A 570 14.47 -21.58 -34.14
N GLY A 571 15.75 -21.22 -34.00
CA GLY A 571 16.63 -20.82 -35.10
C GLY A 571 16.31 -19.44 -35.67
N THR A 572 15.59 -18.57 -34.95
CA THR A 572 15.03 -17.30 -35.45
C THR A 572 15.51 -16.09 -34.62
N SER A 573 15.27 -14.88 -35.12
CA SER A 573 15.48 -13.63 -34.38
C SER A 573 14.18 -13.11 -33.77
N LEU A 574 14.30 -12.25 -32.75
CA LEU A 574 13.13 -11.63 -32.11
C LEU A 574 12.30 -10.80 -33.11
N ARG A 575 12.98 -10.11 -34.03
CA ARG A 575 12.34 -9.36 -35.11
C ARG A 575 11.48 -10.25 -36.01
N GLU A 576 12.04 -11.36 -36.49
CA GLU A 576 11.32 -12.30 -37.35
C GLU A 576 10.08 -12.88 -36.67
N VAL A 577 10.17 -13.16 -35.36
CA VAL A 577 9.01 -13.60 -34.57
C VAL A 577 7.95 -12.51 -34.55
N VAL A 578 8.33 -11.29 -34.15
CA VAL A 578 7.42 -10.14 -34.06
C VAL A 578 6.75 -9.83 -35.40
N ASP A 579 7.49 -9.86 -36.50
CA ASP A 579 6.98 -9.58 -37.85
C ASP A 579 6.01 -10.67 -38.36
N GLN A 580 6.05 -11.87 -37.81
CA GLN A 580 5.13 -12.98 -38.14
C GLN A 580 3.88 -13.01 -37.27
N LEU A 581 3.83 -12.23 -36.19
CA LEU A 581 2.66 -12.23 -35.30
C LEU A 581 1.46 -11.55 -35.99
N PRO A 582 0.25 -12.12 -35.82
CA PRO A 582 -0.96 -11.46 -36.30
C PRO A 582 -1.18 -10.13 -35.57
N PRO A 583 -1.73 -9.10 -36.25
CA PRO A 583 -2.11 -7.87 -35.59
C PRO A 583 -3.21 -8.13 -34.55
N VAL A 584 -3.21 -7.34 -33.48
CA VAL A 584 -4.18 -7.44 -32.39
C VAL A 584 -4.77 -6.07 -32.10
N HIS A 585 -6.09 -6.01 -32.18
CA HIS A 585 -6.87 -4.78 -31.99
C HIS A 585 -7.71 -4.92 -30.71
N ILE A 586 -7.21 -4.32 -29.61
CA ILE A 586 -7.90 -4.31 -28.31
C ILE A 586 -8.12 -2.88 -27.87
N ALA A 587 -9.37 -2.52 -27.61
CA ALA A 587 -9.77 -1.27 -26.98
C ALA A 587 -10.04 -1.46 -25.49
N ARG A 588 -9.86 -0.38 -24.72
CA ARG A 588 -10.13 -0.34 -23.28
C ARG A 588 -10.88 0.93 -22.91
N GLN A 589 -11.93 0.80 -22.09
CA GLN A 589 -12.71 1.91 -21.58
C GLN A 589 -13.01 1.73 -20.09
N ASP A 590 -12.82 2.78 -19.30
CA ASP A 590 -13.13 2.80 -17.87
C ASP A 590 -14.48 3.49 -17.64
N VAL A 591 -15.36 2.85 -16.87
CA VAL A 591 -16.70 3.35 -16.55
C VAL A 591 -16.81 3.60 -15.05
N LEU A 592 -17.02 4.86 -14.67
CA LEU A 592 -17.20 5.24 -13.26
C LEU A 592 -18.40 4.51 -12.65
N THR A 593 -18.13 3.63 -11.70
CA THR A 593 -19.10 2.74 -11.07
C THR A 593 -18.86 2.74 -9.55
N PRO A 594 -19.80 3.31 -8.76
CA PRO A 594 -19.72 3.29 -7.30
C PRO A 594 -19.55 1.87 -6.76
N TRP A 595 -18.83 1.75 -5.64
CA TRP A 595 -18.50 0.47 -5.01
C TRP A 595 -19.71 -0.44 -4.79
N GLU A 596 -20.79 0.12 -4.26
CA GLU A 596 -22.03 -0.59 -3.97
C GLU A 596 -22.73 -1.10 -5.23
N ALA A 597 -22.50 -0.43 -6.37
CA ALA A 597 -23.12 -0.78 -7.64
C ALA A 597 -22.36 -1.89 -8.39
N LYS A 598 -21.06 -2.07 -8.15
CA LYS A 598 -20.23 -3.05 -8.89
C LYS A 598 -20.80 -4.47 -8.85
N GLY A 599 -21.19 -4.96 -7.66
CA GLY A 599 -21.77 -6.30 -7.53
C GLY A 599 -23.09 -6.47 -8.28
N THR A 600 -23.95 -5.45 -8.24
CA THR A 600 -25.22 -5.41 -8.97
C THR A 600 -25.00 -5.40 -10.48
N VAL A 601 -24.06 -4.57 -10.97
CA VAL A 601 -23.67 -4.51 -12.39
C VAL A 601 -23.22 -5.88 -12.86
N MET A 602 -22.30 -6.53 -12.14
CA MET A 602 -21.79 -7.85 -12.56
C MET A 602 -22.90 -8.91 -12.60
N ARG A 603 -23.78 -8.95 -11.58
CA ARG A 603 -24.89 -9.91 -11.54
C ARG A 603 -25.86 -9.71 -12.71
N ARG A 604 -26.31 -8.47 -12.95
CA ARG A 604 -27.25 -8.17 -14.05
C ARG A 604 -26.61 -8.38 -15.42
N LEU A 605 -25.31 -8.16 -15.54
CA LEU A 605 -24.57 -8.41 -16.78
C LEU A 605 -24.57 -9.91 -17.13
N ILE A 606 -24.33 -10.78 -16.14
CA ILE A 606 -24.42 -12.25 -16.32
C ILE A 606 -25.86 -12.65 -16.71
N GLU A 607 -26.86 -12.14 -15.99
CA GLU A 607 -28.29 -12.41 -16.27
C GLU A 607 -28.69 -12.03 -17.71
N ARG A 608 -28.13 -10.93 -18.25
CA ARG A 608 -28.45 -10.42 -19.60
C ARG A 608 -27.72 -11.12 -20.73
N LEU A 609 -26.49 -11.59 -20.51
CA LEU A 609 -25.67 -12.23 -21.55
C LEU A 609 -25.91 -13.73 -21.69
N GLY A 610 -26.44 -14.40 -20.64
CA GLY A 610 -26.67 -15.85 -20.62
C GLY A 610 -25.37 -16.66 -20.43
N GLU A 611 -25.45 -17.82 -19.75
CA GLU A 611 -24.26 -18.53 -19.23
C GLU A 611 -23.43 -19.27 -20.30
N ASP A 612 -24.02 -19.71 -21.41
CA ASP A 612 -23.41 -20.70 -22.32
C ASP A 612 -22.14 -20.25 -23.07
N ARG A 613 -21.76 -18.96 -22.99
CA ARG A 613 -20.57 -18.39 -23.65
C ARG A 613 -19.75 -17.44 -22.78
N LEU A 614 -19.88 -17.54 -21.46
CA LEU A 614 -19.17 -16.66 -20.52
C LEU A 614 -17.97 -17.35 -19.87
N VAL A 615 -16.89 -16.59 -19.68
CA VAL A 615 -15.77 -16.95 -18.81
C VAL A 615 -15.74 -15.97 -17.64
N THR A 616 -15.87 -16.49 -16.42
CA THR A 616 -16.04 -15.70 -15.18
C THR A 616 -14.85 -15.83 -14.21
N VAL A 617 -13.65 -16.03 -14.76
CA VAL A 617 -12.40 -16.17 -13.96
C VAL A 617 -12.08 -14.87 -13.21
N ASP A 618 -12.25 -13.72 -13.87
CA ASP A 618 -12.07 -12.39 -13.29
C ASP A 618 -12.96 -11.41 -14.03
N GLY A 619 -14.07 -11.01 -13.40
CA GLY A 619 -15.15 -10.30 -14.06
C GLY A 619 -15.99 -11.20 -14.99
N VAL A 620 -16.43 -10.67 -16.13
CA VAL A 620 -17.25 -11.37 -17.12
C VAL A 620 -16.64 -11.18 -18.51
N LYS A 621 -16.12 -12.25 -19.08
CA LYS A 621 -15.69 -12.30 -20.49
C LYS A 621 -16.77 -12.97 -21.33
N ALA A 622 -17.23 -12.30 -22.38
CA ALA A 622 -18.23 -12.81 -23.32
C ALA A 622 -17.66 -12.88 -24.73
N TYR A 623 -17.92 -13.99 -25.43
CA TYR A 623 -17.50 -14.18 -26.82
C TYR A 623 -18.63 -13.87 -27.80
N ARG A 624 -18.34 -13.04 -28.81
CA ARG A 624 -19.23 -12.73 -29.94
C ARG A 624 -18.60 -13.20 -31.25
N GLY A 625 -18.69 -14.51 -31.52
CA GLY A 625 -18.06 -15.10 -32.70
C GLY A 625 -16.54 -15.16 -32.53
N GLU A 626 -15.80 -14.39 -33.34
CA GLU A 626 -14.35 -14.26 -33.21
C GLU A 626 -13.93 -13.16 -32.22
N ASP A 627 -14.80 -12.21 -31.95
CA ASP A 627 -14.58 -11.07 -31.05
C ASP A 627 -14.87 -11.45 -29.59
N TRP A 628 -14.33 -10.68 -28.65
CA TRP A 628 -14.69 -10.82 -27.24
C TRP A 628 -14.69 -9.47 -26.51
N VAL A 629 -15.41 -9.46 -25.40
CA VAL A 629 -15.46 -8.35 -24.45
C VAL A 629 -15.25 -8.87 -23.04
N LEU A 630 -14.53 -8.14 -22.22
CA LEU A 630 -14.23 -8.45 -20.83
C LEU A 630 -14.61 -7.26 -19.97
N VAL A 631 -15.45 -7.49 -18.97
CA VAL A 631 -15.90 -6.46 -18.02
C VAL A 631 -15.40 -6.85 -16.63
N VAL A 632 -14.51 -6.06 -16.04
CA VAL A 632 -13.90 -6.34 -14.72
C VAL A 632 -14.11 -5.17 -13.78
N PRO A 633 -14.69 -5.39 -12.59
CA PRO A 633 -14.76 -4.36 -11.56
C PRO A 633 -13.37 -4.11 -10.97
N HIS A 634 -12.92 -2.86 -10.93
CA HIS A 634 -11.63 -2.56 -10.31
C HIS A 634 -11.68 -2.84 -8.80
N PRO A 635 -10.70 -3.55 -8.22
CA PRO A 635 -10.71 -3.91 -6.81
C PRO A 635 -10.52 -2.71 -5.87
N GLN A 636 -9.86 -1.64 -6.33
CA GLN A 636 -9.43 -0.49 -5.51
C GLN A 636 -9.98 0.89 -5.92
N GLU A 637 -10.65 0.99 -7.07
CA GLU A 637 -11.10 2.26 -7.64
C GLU A 637 -12.57 2.16 -8.01
N PRO A 638 -13.38 3.22 -7.92
CA PRO A 638 -14.81 3.18 -8.25
C PRO A 638 -15.03 3.15 -9.78
N VAL A 639 -14.37 2.23 -10.48
CA VAL A 639 -14.48 2.04 -11.92
C VAL A 639 -14.72 0.55 -12.24
N VAL A 640 -15.43 0.32 -13.33
CA VAL A 640 -15.53 -0.97 -14.02
C VAL A 640 -14.82 -0.79 -15.36
N ARG A 641 -13.87 -1.67 -15.65
CA ARG A 641 -13.05 -1.59 -16.86
C ARG A 641 -13.57 -2.58 -17.89
N VAL A 642 -13.73 -2.08 -19.11
CA VAL A 642 -14.20 -2.85 -20.27
C VAL A 642 -13.04 -2.96 -21.26
N TRP A 643 -12.69 -4.19 -21.63
CA TRP A 643 -11.79 -4.46 -22.76
C TRP A 643 -12.58 -5.14 -23.86
N ALA A 644 -12.26 -4.84 -25.12
CA ALA A 644 -12.84 -5.53 -26.26
C ALA A 644 -11.77 -5.81 -27.32
N GLU A 645 -11.73 -7.04 -27.84
CA GLU A 645 -10.93 -7.42 -29.01
C GLU A 645 -11.86 -7.62 -30.21
N ALA A 646 -11.46 -7.07 -31.36
CA ALA A 646 -12.17 -7.26 -32.63
C ALA A 646 -11.20 -7.33 -33.82
N ALA A 647 -11.75 -7.40 -35.04
CA ALA A 647 -10.97 -7.50 -36.28
C ALA A 647 -10.12 -6.25 -36.60
N ASP A 648 -10.53 -5.07 -36.15
CA ASP A 648 -9.88 -3.78 -36.35
C ASP A 648 -10.13 -2.83 -35.16
N ASP A 649 -9.38 -1.73 -35.09
CA ASP A 649 -9.43 -0.78 -33.96
C ASP A 649 -10.79 -0.06 -33.83
N GLU A 650 -11.48 0.19 -34.94
CA GLU A 650 -12.80 0.84 -34.94
C GLU A 650 -13.86 -0.09 -34.34
N SER A 651 -13.87 -1.34 -34.79
CA SER A 651 -14.76 -2.39 -34.29
C SER A 651 -14.49 -2.70 -32.82
N ALA A 652 -13.22 -2.75 -32.40
CA ALA A 652 -12.85 -2.98 -31.00
C ALA A 652 -13.32 -1.83 -30.11
N SER A 653 -13.12 -0.59 -30.55
CA SER A 653 -13.58 0.61 -29.83
C SER A 653 -15.12 0.68 -29.77
N GLY A 654 -15.80 0.34 -30.86
CA GLY A 654 -17.26 0.28 -30.92
C GLY A 654 -17.83 -0.77 -29.94
N LEU A 655 -17.23 -1.96 -29.89
CA LEU A 655 -17.65 -3.02 -28.96
C LEU A 655 -17.38 -2.65 -27.49
N ALA A 656 -16.25 -2.01 -27.20
CA ALA A 656 -15.96 -1.50 -25.86
C ALA A 656 -16.98 -0.43 -25.43
N ALA A 657 -17.32 0.50 -26.33
CA ALA A 657 -18.31 1.55 -26.07
C ALA A 657 -19.73 1.00 -25.87
N GLU A 658 -20.14 0.00 -26.65
CA GLU A 658 -21.43 -0.69 -26.47
C GLU A 658 -21.55 -1.27 -25.06
N PHE A 659 -20.53 -2.00 -24.60
CA PHE A 659 -20.53 -2.60 -23.27
C PHE A 659 -20.32 -1.59 -22.14
N ALA A 660 -19.59 -0.51 -22.38
CA ALA A 660 -19.52 0.61 -21.44
C ALA A 660 -20.91 1.23 -21.21
N GLY A 661 -21.66 1.48 -22.28
CA GLY A 661 -23.05 1.94 -22.18
C GLY A 661 -23.97 0.95 -21.47
N LEU A 662 -23.76 -0.35 -21.68
CA LEU A 662 -24.49 -1.39 -20.94
C LEU A 662 -24.16 -1.36 -19.44
N VAL A 663 -22.89 -1.18 -19.06
CA VAL A 663 -22.50 -1.04 -17.64
C VAL A 663 -23.17 0.19 -17.01
N GLU A 664 -23.26 1.31 -17.73
CA GLU A 664 -23.97 2.51 -17.26
C GLU A 664 -25.48 2.28 -17.09
N GLU A 665 -26.13 1.57 -18.02
CA GLU A 665 -27.54 1.19 -17.94
C GLU A 665 -27.80 0.31 -16.70
N LEU A 666 -26.93 -0.68 -16.46
CA LEU A 666 -27.10 -1.66 -15.38
C LEU A 666 -26.81 -1.09 -13.99
N ARG A 667 -26.14 0.06 -13.90
CA ARG A 667 -25.88 0.81 -12.66
C ARG A 667 -27.13 1.52 -12.13
N ALA A 668 -28.04 1.94 -13.02
CA ALA A 668 -29.31 2.59 -12.67
C ALA A 668 -30.31 1.58 -12.06
#